data_AF-A0A2A4HIA8-F1
#
_entry.id   AF-A0A2A4HIA8-F1
#
_cell.length_a   1.000
_cell.length_b   1.000
_cell.length_c   1.000
_cell.angle_alpha   90.00
_cell.angle_beta   90.00
_cell.angle_gamma   90.00
#
_symmetry.space_group_name_H-M   'P 1'
#
loop_
_entity.id
_entity.type
_entity.pdbx_description
1 polymer ?
#
loop_
_entity_poly.entity_id
_entity_poly.type
_entity_poly.pdbx_seq_one_letter_code
_entity_poly.pdbx_strand_id
1 'polypeptide(L)'
;MTKPFKITFCGDTSLGYYYLEKSKNKYPEAYQRLKNDPFSFFEGVAPLLEGSDEIIVNLETVLTKKPGEPIEGKEYPGFDDPDVTIDVLKKLRVTAVTLANNHTMDFGEEKLVEMIDLLHANGIATIGAGRNTEEARKPYVINLPDSENKVYILNGMRARKRYIEYGFFAKKNKPGIASTNVDAIKKSIDSIRKLDVGAKIIVIPHWQGIDYKDVGEAQQKWCEDILTLGADMIVGHGSHKKDKVIEVEGKNAYLSIGNFVFNAPGRYASMDAEPYGLVPTLELKKHNNQWLSSCEAKVIHTNNKESGFRVKEKGALPSNVFNVYDFDKPFSTSKVMSAEFEKLGFDVSVNGRYLAVKLNGKECQLLETETSFTSLVGFRSLKDKDVSRELFARSNVNVANGRSYKASEKEEARLFFESIEPAVLKPLNGNKGKGVSVNVGKDGFDIAWDYAAKYTKDKIIVEDYFNSSQEARYLVVDGKCVAVSMRIPPYLVGDGESTISSLVDKENLRRRKNPNLVKRPLLIDESRKKGLESRGYNLNAVLEKGKELLIDSKANLSTGAHSMDITDLVHPSMKAVAEKVSKSVPGLDIIGVDILSKDYTQAASEDNYIVVEANTRPGIGGHIYPSYGKPINVAEYIAHSIYRKLNKG
;
A
#
# COMPACT_ATOMS: atom_id res chain seq x y z
N MET A 1 26.43 8.79 15.63
CA MET A 1 25.72 9.70 14.70
C MET A 1 24.44 10.15 15.39
N THR A 2 24.15 11.45 15.40
CA THR A 2 22.90 11.99 15.98
C THR A 2 21.70 11.57 15.13
N LYS A 3 20.60 11.14 15.76
CA LYS A 3 19.34 10.83 15.08
C LYS A 3 18.86 12.08 14.31
N PRO A 4 18.43 11.97 13.04
CA PRO A 4 17.84 13.10 12.32
C PRO A 4 16.54 13.57 12.98
N PHE A 5 16.32 14.88 12.99
CA PHE A 5 15.02 15.46 13.33
C PHE A 5 14.15 15.53 12.07
N LYS A 6 12.90 15.06 12.14
CA LYS A 6 12.04 14.90 10.95
C LYS A 6 10.75 15.70 11.07
N ILE A 7 10.46 16.51 10.06
CA ILE A 7 9.21 17.26 9.91
C ILE A 7 8.49 16.74 8.67
N THR A 8 7.30 16.19 8.84
CA THR A 8 6.49 15.67 7.73
C THR A 8 5.30 16.58 7.45
N PHE A 9 5.11 16.93 6.18
CA PHE A 9 4.00 17.77 5.73
C PHE A 9 2.97 16.91 4.99
N CYS A 10 1.71 17.09 5.34
CA CYS A 10 0.57 16.41 4.75
C CYS A 10 -0.31 17.43 4.03
N GLY A 11 -0.73 17.04 2.83
CA GLY A 11 -1.66 17.76 1.97
C GLY A 11 -3.05 18.07 2.56
N ASP A 12 -3.94 18.51 1.68
CA ASP A 12 -5.30 18.94 2.03
C ASP A 12 -6.06 17.80 2.71
N THR A 13 -6.62 18.07 3.90
CA THR A 13 -7.19 17.05 4.79
C THR A 13 -8.56 17.44 5.30
N SER A 14 -9.53 16.52 5.18
CA SER A 14 -10.87 16.61 5.75
C SER A 14 -11.47 15.21 5.91
N LEU A 15 -12.13 14.95 7.04
CA LEU A 15 -12.87 13.69 7.26
C LEU A 15 -14.12 13.60 6.38
N GLY A 16 -14.55 14.72 5.83
CA GLY A 16 -15.58 14.82 4.81
C GLY A 16 -16.99 14.60 5.33
N TYR A 17 -17.33 15.01 6.56
CA TYR A 17 -18.70 14.91 7.09
C TYR A 17 -19.70 15.53 6.12
N TYR A 18 -19.47 16.77 5.69
CA TYR A 18 -20.30 17.43 4.70
C TYR A 18 -20.44 16.63 3.38
N TYR A 19 -19.31 16.16 2.83
CA TYR A 19 -19.28 15.51 1.53
C TYR A 19 -19.88 14.09 1.55
N LEU A 20 -19.52 13.29 2.56
CA LEU A 20 -19.98 11.92 2.73
C LEU A 20 -21.44 11.87 3.17
N GLU A 21 -21.93 12.85 3.94
CA GLU A 21 -23.36 12.95 4.24
C GLU A 21 -24.19 13.20 2.98
N LYS A 22 -23.76 14.17 2.13
CA LYS A 22 -24.42 14.44 0.85
C LYS A 22 -24.34 13.27 -0.13
N SER A 23 -23.29 12.45 -0.04
CA SER A 23 -23.06 11.33 -0.95
C SER A 23 -23.31 9.96 -0.34
N LYS A 24 -23.98 9.88 0.83
CA LYS A 24 -24.20 8.65 1.60
C LYS A 24 -24.88 7.52 0.83
N ASN A 25 -25.77 7.86 -0.11
CA ASN A 25 -26.44 6.86 -0.95
C ASN A 25 -25.51 6.30 -2.03
N LYS A 26 -24.52 7.08 -2.47
CA LYS A 26 -23.54 6.68 -3.49
C LYS A 26 -22.33 5.97 -2.89
N TYR A 27 -21.92 6.36 -1.67
CA TYR A 27 -20.79 5.76 -0.96
C TYR A 27 -21.19 5.35 0.48
N PRO A 28 -22.13 4.40 0.63
CA PRO A 28 -22.65 4.00 1.93
C PRO A 28 -21.57 3.43 2.84
N GLU A 29 -20.62 2.67 2.29
CA GLU A 29 -19.51 2.10 3.07
C GLU A 29 -18.58 3.16 3.66
N ALA A 30 -18.23 4.19 2.87
CA ALA A 30 -17.40 5.30 3.35
C ALA A 30 -18.14 6.13 4.42
N TYR A 31 -19.44 6.37 4.23
CA TYR A 31 -20.25 7.06 5.24
C TYR A 31 -20.38 6.27 6.55
N GLN A 32 -20.52 4.94 6.48
CA GLN A 32 -20.53 4.08 7.67
C GLN A 32 -19.17 4.05 8.35
N ARG A 33 -18.07 4.00 7.57
CA ARG A 33 -16.70 4.11 8.10
C ARG A 33 -16.48 5.40 8.86
N LEU A 34 -16.95 6.53 8.33
CA LEU A 34 -16.89 7.82 9.02
C LEU A 34 -17.58 7.80 10.39
N LYS A 35 -18.62 6.99 10.58
CA LYS A 35 -19.32 6.88 11.88
C LYS A 35 -18.67 5.88 12.83
N ASN A 36 -18.17 4.77 12.29
CA ASN A 36 -17.79 3.61 13.09
C ASN A 36 -16.28 3.50 13.32
N ASP A 37 -15.48 3.87 12.31
CA ASP A 37 -14.03 3.82 12.35
C ASP A 37 -13.39 4.91 11.45
N PRO A 38 -13.45 6.19 11.87
CA PRO A 38 -12.91 7.31 11.10
C PRO A 38 -11.40 7.23 10.86
N PHE A 39 -10.65 6.58 11.76
CA PHE A 39 -9.20 6.47 11.60
C PHE A 39 -8.81 5.58 10.41
N SER A 40 -9.66 4.62 10.02
CA SER A 40 -9.38 3.73 8.90
C SER A 40 -9.24 4.41 7.53
N PHE A 41 -9.63 5.68 7.39
CA PHE A 41 -9.30 6.48 6.18
C PHE A 41 -7.79 6.75 6.04
N PHE A 42 -7.06 6.73 7.16
CA PHE A 42 -5.64 7.06 7.23
C PHE A 42 -4.73 5.83 7.33
N GLU A 43 -5.27 4.62 7.49
CA GLU A 43 -4.49 3.38 7.65
C GLU A 43 -3.39 3.20 6.58
N GLY A 44 -3.68 3.55 5.33
CA GLY A 44 -2.73 3.40 4.23
C GLY A 44 -1.63 4.46 4.17
N VAL A 45 -1.72 5.52 4.97
CA VAL A 45 -0.77 6.63 5.02
C VAL A 45 -0.19 6.89 6.41
N ALA A 46 -0.78 6.37 7.48
CA ALA A 46 -0.26 6.47 8.83
C ALA A 46 1.18 5.93 8.97
N PRO A 47 1.58 4.82 8.30
CA PRO A 47 2.97 4.36 8.31
C PRO A 47 3.97 5.38 7.75
N LEU A 48 3.54 6.26 6.84
CA LEU A 48 4.42 7.30 6.26
C LEU A 48 4.79 8.38 7.30
N LEU A 49 4.03 8.48 8.39
CA LEU A 49 4.23 9.46 9.43
C LEU A 49 5.09 8.93 10.59
N GLU A 50 5.36 7.62 10.61
CA GLU A 50 6.17 6.98 11.64
C GLU A 50 7.59 7.55 11.69
N GLY A 51 8.10 7.75 12.90
CA GLY A 51 9.43 8.34 13.11
C GLY A 51 9.52 9.86 12.85
N SER A 52 8.45 10.52 12.42
CA SER A 52 8.36 11.99 12.40
C SER A 52 8.32 12.57 13.81
N ASP A 53 9.08 13.64 14.04
CA ASP A 53 9.09 14.41 15.28
C ASP A 53 8.01 15.52 15.24
N GLU A 54 7.76 16.09 14.06
CA GLU A 54 6.67 17.05 13.79
C GLU A 54 5.84 16.59 12.60
N ILE A 55 4.51 16.72 12.69
CA ILE A 55 3.57 16.36 11.63
C ILE A 55 2.61 17.53 11.42
N ILE A 56 2.65 18.11 10.22
CA ILE A 56 1.94 19.33 9.87
C ILE A 56 0.95 19.03 8.78
N VAL A 57 -0.33 19.32 9.02
CA VAL A 57 -1.43 18.97 8.12
C VAL A 57 -2.16 20.23 7.63
N ASN A 58 -2.47 20.31 6.33
CA ASN A 58 -3.43 21.32 5.87
C ASN A 58 -4.87 20.89 6.21
N LEU A 59 -5.41 21.44 7.30
CA LEU A 59 -6.77 21.16 7.74
C LEU A 59 -7.75 22.04 6.96
N GLU A 60 -8.33 21.46 5.92
CA GLU A 60 -9.14 22.17 4.93
C GLU A 60 -10.63 21.94 5.17
N THR A 61 -11.06 22.29 6.39
CA THR A 61 -12.43 22.11 6.90
C THR A 61 -12.66 23.02 8.12
N VAL A 62 -13.92 23.28 8.49
CA VAL A 62 -14.28 23.94 9.75
C VAL A 62 -14.72 22.89 10.78
N LEU A 63 -14.13 22.92 11.97
CA LEU A 63 -14.51 22.00 13.05
C LEU A 63 -15.69 22.56 13.83
N THR A 64 -16.89 22.05 13.58
CA THR A 64 -18.11 22.48 14.28
C THR A 64 -19.22 21.44 14.20
N LYS A 65 -19.98 21.29 15.30
CA LYS A 65 -21.22 20.51 15.33
C LYS A 65 -22.44 21.31 14.87
N LYS A 66 -22.32 22.64 14.83
CA LYS A 66 -23.41 23.57 14.53
C LYS A 66 -22.90 24.59 13.50
N PRO A 67 -22.76 24.17 12.23
CA PRO A 67 -22.23 25.04 11.18
C PRO A 67 -23.07 26.30 10.97
N GLY A 68 -24.40 26.23 11.17
CA GLY A 68 -25.30 27.32 10.80
C GLY A 68 -25.33 27.52 9.28
N GLU A 69 -25.69 28.73 8.86
CA GLU A 69 -25.61 29.11 7.45
C GLU A 69 -24.16 29.46 7.07
N PRO A 70 -23.66 28.99 5.92
CA PRO A 70 -22.35 29.40 5.43
C PRO A 70 -22.34 30.88 5.04
N ILE A 71 -21.15 31.45 4.87
CA ILE A 71 -20.99 32.81 4.32
C ILE A 71 -21.75 32.93 3.00
N GLU A 72 -22.47 34.04 2.84
CA GLU A 72 -23.28 34.32 1.66
C GLU A 72 -22.47 34.14 0.36
N GLY A 73 -23.04 33.38 -0.58
CA GLY A 73 -22.43 33.08 -1.87
C GLY A 73 -21.37 31.97 -1.86
N LYS A 74 -21.10 31.32 -0.72
CA LYS A 74 -20.19 30.16 -0.67
C LYS A 74 -20.87 28.89 -1.23
N GLU A 75 -20.43 28.44 -2.40
CA GLU A 75 -21.04 27.32 -3.13
C GLU A 75 -20.73 25.94 -2.51
N TYR A 76 -19.55 25.77 -1.93
CA TYR A 76 -19.07 24.51 -1.38
C TYR A 76 -18.52 24.74 0.03
N PRO A 77 -19.38 24.86 1.06
CA PRO A 77 -18.93 24.89 2.44
C PRO A 77 -18.45 23.49 2.89
N GLY A 78 -17.53 23.45 3.84
CA GLY A 78 -17.02 22.20 4.43
C GLY A 78 -16.95 22.28 5.95
N PHE A 79 -17.50 21.27 6.63
CA PHE A 79 -17.32 21.09 8.07
C PHE A 79 -17.09 19.62 8.41
N ASP A 80 -16.40 19.39 9.52
CA ASP A 80 -16.17 18.10 10.14
C ASP A 80 -16.55 18.12 11.63
N ASP A 81 -16.89 16.94 12.18
CA ASP A 81 -17.16 16.82 13.61
C ASP A 81 -15.88 17.11 14.41
N PRO A 82 -15.93 18.05 15.36
CA PRO A 82 -14.76 18.50 16.11
C PRO A 82 -14.13 17.38 16.95
N ASP A 83 -14.94 16.59 17.67
CA ASP A 83 -14.43 15.61 18.61
C ASP A 83 -13.75 14.46 17.87
N VAL A 84 -14.40 14.00 16.80
CA VAL A 84 -13.88 12.92 15.96
C VAL A 84 -12.61 13.35 15.22
N THR A 85 -12.59 14.58 14.68
CA THR A 85 -11.41 15.08 13.99
C THR A 85 -10.22 15.24 14.93
N ILE A 86 -10.45 15.78 16.15
CA ILE A 86 -9.40 15.90 17.16
C ILE A 86 -8.85 14.53 17.57
N ASP A 87 -9.70 13.51 17.76
CA ASP A 87 -9.26 12.15 18.07
C ASP A 87 -8.37 11.58 16.95
N VAL A 88 -8.77 11.74 15.69
CA VAL A 88 -7.96 11.30 14.53
C VAL A 88 -6.62 12.04 14.47
N LEU A 89 -6.60 13.37 14.60
CA LEU A 89 -5.37 14.15 14.58
C LEU A 89 -4.40 13.73 15.71
N LYS A 90 -4.92 13.45 16.91
CA LYS A 90 -4.13 12.92 18.02
C LYS A 90 -3.56 11.53 17.74
N LYS A 91 -4.36 10.61 17.19
CA LYS A 91 -3.90 9.26 16.79
C LYS A 91 -2.80 9.32 15.73
N LEU A 92 -2.86 10.29 14.82
CA LEU A 92 -1.82 10.55 13.84
C LEU A 92 -0.59 11.28 14.41
N ARG A 93 -0.64 11.73 15.67
CA ARG A 93 0.38 12.57 16.33
C ARG A 93 0.62 13.89 15.59
N VAL A 94 -0.42 14.48 15.02
CA VAL A 94 -0.36 15.81 14.38
C VAL A 94 0.01 16.85 15.43
N THR A 95 1.07 17.61 15.16
CA THR A 95 1.58 18.64 16.06
C THR A 95 1.03 20.02 15.71
N ALA A 96 0.83 20.30 14.42
CA ALA A 96 0.27 21.56 13.94
C ALA A 96 -0.63 21.38 12.73
N VAL A 97 -1.56 22.31 12.54
CA VAL A 97 -2.39 22.41 11.34
C VAL A 97 -2.29 23.79 10.69
N THR A 98 -2.27 23.83 9.36
CA THR A 98 -2.38 25.08 8.61
C THR A 98 -3.84 25.41 8.33
N LEU A 99 -4.19 26.68 8.52
CA LEU A 99 -5.57 27.18 8.43
C LEU A 99 -5.73 28.31 7.41
N ALA A 100 -4.68 28.79 6.75
CA ALA A 100 -4.84 29.73 5.64
C ALA A 100 -5.20 28.98 4.36
N ASN A 101 -6.47 28.56 4.24
CA ASN A 101 -7.04 27.89 3.08
C ASN A 101 -8.49 28.37 2.81
N ASN A 102 -9.11 27.86 1.74
CA ASN A 102 -10.43 28.30 1.26
C ASN A 102 -11.63 27.75 2.04
N HIS A 103 -11.41 26.96 3.09
CA HIS A 103 -12.50 26.38 3.89
C HIS A 103 -12.57 26.92 5.31
N THR A 104 -11.45 27.36 5.88
CA THR A 104 -11.35 27.80 7.29
C THR A 104 -12.35 28.87 7.71
N MET A 105 -12.83 29.71 6.79
CA MET A 105 -13.77 30.80 7.06
C MET A 105 -15.20 30.50 6.58
N ASP A 106 -15.52 29.28 6.17
CA ASP A 106 -16.81 28.95 5.52
C ASP A 106 -18.04 29.35 6.33
N PHE A 107 -17.93 29.38 7.66
CA PHE A 107 -19.00 29.73 8.61
C PHE A 107 -18.66 30.98 9.44
N GLY A 108 -17.75 31.83 8.94
CA GLY A 108 -17.44 33.12 9.54
C GLY A 108 -16.47 33.09 10.72
N GLU A 109 -16.27 34.29 11.29
CA GLU A 109 -15.22 34.59 12.27
C GLU A 109 -15.41 33.88 13.61
N GLU A 110 -16.64 33.74 14.07
CA GLU A 110 -16.96 33.06 15.33
C GLU A 110 -16.49 31.60 15.28
N LYS A 111 -16.82 30.89 14.19
CA LYS A 111 -16.44 29.48 14.00
C LYS A 111 -14.95 29.29 13.78
N LEU A 112 -14.28 30.27 13.17
CA LEU A 112 -12.82 30.29 13.13
C LEU A 112 -12.23 30.33 14.54
N VAL A 113 -12.67 31.28 15.38
CA VAL A 113 -12.10 31.45 16.72
C VAL A 113 -12.39 30.24 17.60
N GLU A 114 -13.61 29.69 17.56
CA GLU A 114 -13.97 28.45 18.25
C GLU A 114 -13.05 27.28 17.83
N MET A 115 -12.78 27.13 16.53
CA MET A 115 -11.91 26.09 16.01
C MET A 115 -10.45 26.26 16.46
N ILE A 116 -9.93 27.50 16.46
CA ILE A 116 -8.58 27.80 16.95
C ILE A 116 -8.45 27.41 18.43
N ASP A 117 -9.43 27.79 19.25
CA ASP A 117 -9.42 27.49 20.69
C ASP A 117 -9.52 25.98 20.96
N LEU A 118 -10.35 25.28 20.19
CA LEU A 118 -10.47 23.83 20.27
C LEU A 118 -9.14 23.13 19.96
N LEU A 119 -8.44 23.54 18.89
CA LEU A 119 -7.16 22.95 18.48
C LEU A 119 -6.09 23.18 19.55
N HIS A 120 -5.96 24.42 20.04
CA HIS A 120 -5.01 24.77 21.09
C HIS A 120 -5.30 24.05 22.42
N ALA A 121 -6.56 23.95 22.84
CA ALA A 121 -6.96 23.22 24.04
C ALA A 121 -6.59 21.72 23.97
N ASN A 122 -6.39 21.19 22.77
CA ASN A 122 -6.00 19.80 22.52
C ASN A 122 -4.51 19.62 22.18
N GLY A 123 -3.70 20.67 22.35
CA GLY A 123 -2.25 20.62 22.13
C GLY A 123 -1.83 20.64 20.66
N ILE A 124 -2.73 21.02 19.74
CA ILE A 124 -2.46 21.10 18.31
C ILE A 124 -2.28 22.58 17.95
N ALA A 125 -1.09 22.95 17.47
CA ALA A 125 -0.80 24.33 17.08
C ALA A 125 -1.53 24.71 15.78
N THR A 126 -1.83 26.00 15.61
CA THR A 126 -2.44 26.55 14.40
C THR A 126 -1.49 27.50 13.68
N ILE A 127 -1.50 27.49 12.35
CA ILE A 127 -0.65 28.33 11.50
C ILE A 127 -1.52 29.03 10.46
N GLY A 128 -1.32 30.34 10.28
CA GLY A 128 -1.96 31.09 9.19
C GLY A 128 -3.37 31.63 9.47
N ALA A 129 -3.87 31.53 10.70
CA ALA A 129 -5.14 32.13 11.11
C ALA A 129 -5.07 32.69 12.53
N GLY A 130 -5.92 33.65 12.84
CA GLY A 130 -5.92 34.31 14.16
C GLY A 130 -7.04 35.32 14.33
N ARG A 131 -7.11 35.93 15.52
CA ARG A 131 -8.11 36.96 15.89
C ARG A 131 -7.81 38.33 15.27
N ASN A 132 -6.61 38.49 14.73
CA ASN A 132 -6.16 39.68 14.03
C ASN A 132 -5.00 39.35 13.09
N THR A 133 -4.54 40.34 12.33
CA THR A 133 -3.44 40.20 11.36
C THR A 133 -2.11 39.79 12.01
N GLU A 134 -1.84 40.15 13.26
CA GLU A 134 -0.60 39.78 13.95
C GLU A 134 -0.59 38.28 14.30
N GLU A 135 -1.66 37.80 14.93
CA GLU A 135 -1.83 36.39 15.27
C GLU A 135 -1.86 35.51 14.00
N ALA A 136 -2.62 35.92 12.98
CA ALA A 136 -2.72 35.16 11.73
C ALA A 136 -1.37 35.02 10.99
N ARG A 137 -0.46 35.98 11.16
CA ARG A 137 0.88 35.97 10.53
C ARG A 137 1.98 35.43 11.43
N LYS A 138 1.65 35.07 12.69
CA LYS A 138 2.62 34.55 13.63
C LYS A 138 3.18 33.22 13.11
N PRO A 139 4.52 33.08 12.99
CA PRO A 139 5.11 31.81 12.58
C PRO A 139 4.90 30.74 13.66
N TYR A 140 4.70 29.50 13.22
CA TYR A 140 4.91 28.35 14.10
C TYR A 140 6.41 28.09 14.24
N VAL A 141 6.86 27.87 15.47
CA VAL A 141 8.29 27.80 15.81
C VAL A 141 8.58 26.43 16.40
N ILE A 142 9.43 25.66 15.72
CA ILE A 142 9.88 24.34 16.15
C ILE A 142 11.29 24.49 16.71
N ASN A 143 11.47 24.07 17.96
CA ASN A 143 12.79 24.05 18.60
C ASN A 143 13.52 22.76 18.21
N LEU A 144 14.73 22.92 17.67
CA LEU A 144 15.57 21.77 17.34
C LEU A 144 16.30 21.26 18.59
N PRO A 145 16.39 19.94 18.83
CA PRO A 145 17.12 19.40 19.97
C PRO A 145 18.58 19.86 19.99
N ASP A 146 19.07 20.26 21.17
CA ASP A 146 20.46 20.67 21.40
C ASP A 146 20.97 21.74 20.41
N SER A 147 20.11 22.71 20.06
CA SER A 147 20.38 23.76 19.07
C SER A 147 19.71 25.08 19.44
N GLU A 148 20.41 26.19 19.19
CA GLU A 148 19.82 27.53 19.28
C GLU A 148 19.01 27.89 18.03
N ASN A 149 19.37 27.31 16.88
CA ASN A 149 18.65 27.48 15.61
C ASN A 149 17.28 26.79 15.65
N LYS A 150 16.27 27.43 15.07
CA LYS A 150 14.88 26.95 15.03
C LYS A 150 14.36 26.79 13.61
N VAL A 151 13.23 26.10 13.47
CA VAL A 151 12.46 26.09 12.22
C VAL A 151 11.23 26.98 12.38
N TYR A 152 11.03 27.89 11.43
CA TYR A 152 9.91 28.81 11.38
C TYR A 152 9.02 28.46 10.20
N ILE A 153 7.72 28.33 10.44
CA ILE A 153 6.75 27.95 9.43
C ILE A 153 5.73 29.06 9.27
N LEU A 154 5.63 29.58 8.05
CA LEU A 154 4.71 30.64 7.65
C LEU A 154 3.63 30.04 6.74
N ASN A 155 2.37 30.41 6.94
CA ASN A 155 1.26 29.95 6.10
C ASN A 155 0.41 31.13 5.62
N GLY A 156 -0.13 31.04 4.41
CA GLY A 156 -0.98 32.08 3.84
C GLY A 156 -1.75 31.59 2.62
N MET A 157 -2.92 32.18 2.35
CA MET A 157 -3.74 31.87 1.17
C MET A 157 -3.64 32.96 0.11
N ARG A 158 -3.62 32.58 -1.17
CA ARG A 158 -3.68 33.54 -2.28
C ARG A 158 -4.99 34.32 -2.26
N ALA A 159 -4.88 35.64 -2.13
CA ALA A 159 -6.03 36.53 -2.23
C ALA A 159 -6.58 36.59 -3.66
N ARG A 160 -7.84 36.17 -3.82
CA ARG A 160 -8.66 36.43 -5.01
C ARG A 160 -9.84 37.31 -4.61
N LYS A 161 -10.38 38.07 -5.57
CA LYS A 161 -11.50 39.00 -5.38
C LYS A 161 -12.63 38.39 -4.52
N ARG A 162 -13.09 37.19 -4.87
CA ARG A 162 -14.14 36.46 -4.15
C ARG A 162 -13.85 36.25 -2.66
N TYR A 163 -12.64 35.84 -2.27
CA TYR A 163 -12.29 35.62 -0.86
C TYR A 163 -12.05 36.93 -0.09
N ILE A 164 -11.70 38.01 -0.78
CA ILE A 164 -11.66 39.36 -0.20
C ILE A 164 -13.08 39.82 0.10
N GLU A 165 -14.02 39.60 -0.82
CA GLU A 165 -15.44 39.95 -0.68
C GLU A 165 -16.11 39.13 0.44
N TYR A 166 -15.79 37.85 0.57
CA TYR A 166 -16.20 37.03 1.71
C TYR A 166 -15.58 37.48 3.05
N GLY A 167 -14.57 38.35 3.02
CA GLY A 167 -13.92 38.83 4.24
C GLY A 167 -13.03 37.80 4.94
N PHE A 168 -12.43 36.85 4.20
CA PHE A 168 -11.61 35.78 4.78
C PHE A 168 -10.36 36.29 5.51
N PHE A 169 -9.77 37.39 5.04
CA PHE A 169 -8.45 37.82 5.50
C PHE A 169 -8.50 38.65 6.78
N ALA A 170 -7.64 38.29 7.73
CA ALA A 170 -7.55 38.97 9.03
C ALA A 170 -7.20 40.46 8.89
N LYS A 171 -7.84 41.30 9.71
CA LYS A 171 -7.53 42.74 9.83
C LYS A 171 -7.03 43.04 11.25
N LYS A 172 -6.60 44.29 11.50
CA LYS A 172 -6.03 44.71 12.79
C LYS A 172 -6.89 44.30 14.00
N ASN A 173 -8.21 44.42 13.90
CA ASN A 173 -9.16 44.09 14.96
C ASN A 173 -10.23 43.09 14.49
N LYS A 174 -9.88 42.21 13.55
CA LYS A 174 -10.85 41.30 12.93
C LYS A 174 -10.22 39.92 12.70
N PRO A 175 -10.86 38.82 13.17
CA PRO A 175 -10.39 37.48 12.91
C PRO A 175 -10.34 37.15 11.42
N GLY A 176 -9.48 36.21 11.06
CA GLY A 176 -9.38 35.70 9.71
C GLY A 176 -8.06 35.00 9.45
N ILE A 177 -7.78 34.75 8.17
CA ILE A 177 -6.58 34.05 7.71
C ILE A 177 -5.52 35.01 7.15
N ALA A 178 -4.27 34.56 7.13
CA ALA A 178 -3.17 35.27 6.47
C ALA A 178 -3.23 35.11 4.95
N SER A 179 -2.72 36.12 4.23
CA SER A 179 -2.59 36.10 2.77
C SER A 179 -1.15 35.83 2.32
N THR A 180 -0.97 35.33 1.08
CA THR A 180 0.35 35.16 0.45
C THR A 180 0.97 36.48 -0.08
N ASN A 181 0.71 37.60 0.59
CA ASN A 181 1.29 38.88 0.19
C ASN A 181 2.83 38.85 0.33
N VAL A 182 3.56 39.04 -0.78
CA VAL A 182 5.02 38.92 -0.84
C VAL A 182 5.70 39.88 0.13
N ASP A 183 5.27 41.15 0.19
CA ASP A 183 5.87 42.14 1.09
C ASP A 183 5.68 41.77 2.56
N ALA A 184 4.53 41.19 2.91
CA ALA A 184 4.26 40.72 4.26
C ALA A 184 5.16 39.53 4.62
N ILE A 185 5.30 38.56 3.70
CA ILE A 185 6.19 37.40 3.91
C ILE A 185 7.64 37.84 3.99
N LYS A 186 8.08 38.75 3.11
CA LYS A 186 9.42 39.34 3.16
C LYS A 186 9.69 39.97 4.53
N LYS A 187 8.76 40.79 5.05
CA LYS A 187 8.89 41.39 6.38
C LYS A 187 9.00 40.33 7.48
N SER A 188 8.23 39.23 7.39
CA SER A 188 8.35 38.11 8.31
C SER A 188 9.72 37.42 8.21
N ILE A 189 10.20 37.15 6.99
CA ILE A 189 11.53 36.56 6.75
C ILE A 189 12.63 37.47 7.32
N ASP A 190 12.61 38.76 6.99
CA ASP A 190 13.58 39.75 7.49
C ASP A 190 13.58 39.82 9.02
N SER A 191 12.39 39.75 9.64
CA SER A 191 12.26 39.79 11.11
C SER A 191 12.79 38.51 11.75
N ILE A 192 12.50 37.35 11.17
CA ILE A 192 13.02 36.06 11.65
C ILE A 192 14.54 36.03 11.51
N ARG A 193 15.09 36.41 10.35
CA ARG A 193 16.54 36.42 10.09
C ARG A 193 17.32 37.35 11.02
N LYS A 194 16.71 38.47 11.46
CA LYS A 194 17.29 39.36 12.47
C LYS A 194 17.32 38.76 13.87
N LEU A 195 16.36 37.90 14.20
CA LEU A 195 16.21 37.29 15.53
C LEU A 195 16.96 35.95 15.64
N ASP A 196 17.00 35.18 14.56
CA ASP A 196 17.63 33.87 14.44
C ASP A 196 18.31 33.77 13.07
N VAL A 197 19.62 34.08 13.07
CA VAL A 197 20.45 34.12 11.86
C VAL A 197 20.54 32.74 11.20
N GLY A 198 20.50 31.66 11.99
CA GLY A 198 20.62 30.28 11.53
C GLY A 198 19.29 29.57 11.32
N ALA A 199 18.15 30.28 11.44
CA ALA A 199 16.82 29.71 11.29
C ALA A 199 16.64 28.94 9.98
N LYS A 200 15.76 27.94 9.98
CA LYS A 200 15.17 27.41 8.75
C LYS A 200 13.78 28.00 8.56
N ILE A 201 13.49 28.57 7.40
CA ILE A 201 12.21 29.22 7.12
C ILE A 201 11.47 28.45 6.03
N ILE A 202 10.29 27.94 6.37
CA ILE A 202 9.44 27.18 5.47
C ILE A 202 8.17 27.99 5.22
N VAL A 203 7.78 28.13 3.96
CA VAL A 203 6.56 28.85 3.58
C VAL A 203 5.56 27.87 2.96
N ILE A 204 4.35 27.86 3.50
CA ILE A 204 3.25 26.98 3.09
C ILE A 204 2.15 27.84 2.47
N PRO A 205 2.17 28.09 1.15
CA PRO A 205 1.09 28.81 0.49
C PRO A 205 -0.09 27.88 0.14
N HIS A 206 -1.30 28.43 0.18
CA HIS A 206 -2.50 27.78 -0.37
C HIS A 206 -2.99 28.54 -1.61
N TRP A 207 -3.04 27.86 -2.76
CA TRP A 207 -3.37 28.46 -4.04
C TRP A 207 -4.87 28.46 -4.31
N GLN A 208 -5.34 29.49 -5.02
CA GLN A 208 -6.76 29.63 -5.37
C GLN A 208 -6.97 29.74 -6.89
N GLY A 209 -7.98 28.99 -7.37
CA GLY A 209 -8.42 28.98 -8.77
C GLY A 209 -7.63 28.05 -9.68
N ILE A 210 -7.01 26.99 -9.12
CA ILE A 210 -6.21 26.02 -9.87
C ILE A 210 -6.58 24.57 -9.51
N ASP A 211 -7.79 24.32 -9.02
CA ASP A 211 -8.26 22.98 -8.66
C ASP A 211 -8.01 21.99 -9.80
N TYR A 212 -7.29 20.92 -9.50
CA TYR A 212 -6.92 19.84 -10.41
C TYR A 212 -6.06 20.27 -11.62
N LYS A 213 -5.43 21.45 -11.55
CA LYS A 213 -4.54 21.97 -12.60
C LYS A 213 -3.12 22.15 -12.07
N ASP A 214 -2.17 22.22 -12.99
CA ASP A 214 -0.80 22.59 -12.67
C ASP A 214 -0.74 24.05 -12.21
N VAL A 215 0.21 24.32 -11.32
CA VAL A 215 0.52 25.63 -10.78
C VAL A 215 1.13 26.48 -11.89
N GLY A 216 0.37 27.49 -12.31
CA GLY A 216 0.79 28.38 -13.40
C GLY A 216 2.01 29.24 -13.09
N GLU A 217 2.58 29.83 -14.15
CA GLU A 217 3.85 30.59 -14.11
C GLU A 217 3.89 31.70 -13.05
N ALA A 218 2.78 32.40 -12.83
CA ALA A 218 2.73 33.48 -11.83
C ALA A 218 2.96 32.97 -10.39
N GLN A 219 2.44 31.79 -10.05
CA GLN A 219 2.68 31.18 -8.73
C GLN A 219 4.05 30.53 -8.64
N GLN A 220 4.55 29.98 -9.76
CA GLN A 220 5.93 29.51 -9.83
C GLN A 220 6.92 30.66 -9.57
N LYS A 221 6.74 31.79 -10.27
CA LYS A 221 7.55 33.00 -10.08
C LYS A 221 7.48 33.50 -8.65
N TRP A 222 6.29 33.49 -8.03
CA TRP A 222 6.12 33.81 -6.62
C TRP A 222 6.96 32.90 -5.72
N CYS A 223 7.00 31.58 -6.01
CA CYS A 223 7.83 30.65 -5.24
C CYS A 223 9.32 30.96 -5.38
N GLU A 224 9.77 31.23 -6.61
CA GLU A 224 11.16 31.63 -6.89
C GLU A 224 11.53 32.92 -6.14
N ASP A 225 10.64 33.91 -6.13
CA ASP A 225 10.85 35.18 -5.41
C ASP A 225 10.97 34.95 -3.89
N ILE A 226 10.08 34.13 -3.31
CA ILE A 226 10.11 33.85 -1.87
C ILE A 226 11.35 33.05 -1.45
N LEU A 227 11.81 32.10 -2.27
CA LEU A 227 13.07 31.38 -2.03
C LEU A 227 14.28 32.33 -2.08
N THR A 228 14.30 33.24 -3.07
CA THR A 228 15.35 34.27 -3.23
C THR A 228 15.35 35.25 -2.05
N LEU A 229 14.16 35.59 -1.52
CA LEU A 229 14.02 36.47 -0.35
C LEU A 229 14.50 35.82 0.97
N GLY A 230 14.81 34.53 0.96
CA GLY A 230 15.46 33.87 2.10
C GLY A 230 14.64 32.77 2.76
N ALA A 231 13.50 32.35 2.18
CA ALA A 231 12.92 31.06 2.55
C ALA A 231 13.88 29.91 2.18
N ASP A 232 13.85 28.82 2.95
CA ASP A 232 14.66 27.61 2.73
C ASP A 232 13.87 26.53 1.97
N MET A 233 12.55 26.52 2.09
CA MET A 233 11.68 25.54 1.44
C MET A 233 10.26 26.09 1.27
N ILE A 234 9.57 25.66 0.21
CA ILE A 234 8.14 25.94 0.01
C ILE A 234 7.36 24.63 -0.13
N VAL A 235 6.20 24.56 0.53
CA VAL A 235 5.26 23.43 0.45
C VAL A 235 3.88 23.96 0.06
N GLY A 236 3.55 23.94 -1.23
CA GLY A 236 2.29 24.49 -1.73
C GLY A 236 1.09 23.55 -1.60
N HIS A 237 -0.10 24.14 -1.50
CA HIS A 237 -1.39 23.46 -1.35
C HIS A 237 -2.47 24.03 -2.28
N GLY A 238 -3.64 23.39 -2.35
CA GLY A 238 -4.85 23.96 -2.93
C GLY A 238 -5.12 23.64 -4.41
N SER A 239 -4.22 22.94 -5.11
CA SER A 239 -4.57 22.37 -6.42
C SER A 239 -5.23 20.99 -6.32
N HIS A 240 -5.32 20.38 -5.13
CA HIS A 240 -5.82 19.02 -4.88
C HIS A 240 -5.06 17.87 -5.59
N LYS A 241 -4.07 18.16 -6.44
CA LYS A 241 -3.12 17.20 -7.03
C LYS A 241 -1.68 17.60 -6.72
N LYS A 242 -0.76 16.65 -6.72
CA LYS A 242 0.67 16.96 -6.73
C LYS A 242 1.04 17.74 -7.98
N ASP A 243 2.05 18.57 -7.88
CA ASP A 243 2.70 19.23 -9.00
C ASP A 243 4.23 19.06 -8.93
N LYS A 244 4.95 19.60 -9.91
CA LYS A 244 6.40 19.58 -9.98
C LYS A 244 7.06 20.25 -8.78
N VAL A 245 8.25 19.78 -8.48
CA VAL A 245 9.18 20.43 -7.55
C VAL A 245 10.14 21.26 -8.38
N ILE A 246 10.34 22.53 -8.02
CA ILE A 246 11.36 23.39 -8.62
C ILE A 246 12.48 23.64 -7.60
N GLU A 247 13.68 23.90 -8.11
CA GLU A 247 14.85 24.23 -7.31
C GLU A 247 15.35 25.62 -7.67
N VAL A 248 15.64 26.44 -6.66
CA VAL A 248 16.30 27.75 -6.79
C VAL A 248 17.44 27.79 -5.79
N GLU A 249 18.68 27.89 -6.28
CA GLU A 249 19.89 27.96 -5.44
C GLU A 249 19.98 26.82 -4.40
N GLY A 250 19.66 25.58 -4.80
CA GLY A 250 19.68 24.41 -3.92
C GLY A 250 18.52 24.33 -2.93
N LYS A 251 17.51 25.20 -3.05
CA LYS A 251 16.30 25.21 -2.21
C LYS A 251 15.10 24.73 -3.01
N ASN A 252 14.29 23.87 -2.40
CA ASN A 252 13.16 23.23 -3.07
C ASN A 252 11.84 23.95 -2.81
N ALA A 253 11.05 24.13 -3.87
CA ALA A 253 9.64 24.48 -3.79
C ALA A 253 8.79 23.35 -4.39
N TYR A 254 8.04 22.67 -3.53
CA TYR A 254 6.97 21.77 -3.93
C TYR A 254 5.78 22.65 -4.33
N LEU A 255 5.56 22.86 -5.63
CA LEU A 255 4.56 23.84 -6.09
C LEU A 255 3.15 23.48 -5.60
N SER A 256 2.82 22.19 -5.54
CA SER A 256 1.67 21.69 -4.81
C SER A 256 1.90 20.25 -4.36
N ILE A 257 1.52 19.91 -3.13
CA ILE A 257 1.53 18.54 -2.62
C ILE A 257 0.16 17.85 -2.71
N GLY A 258 -0.88 18.57 -3.10
CA GLY A 258 -2.22 18.02 -3.33
C GLY A 258 -2.94 17.54 -2.07
N ASN A 259 -3.92 16.65 -2.25
CA ASN A 259 -4.66 16.06 -1.13
C ASN A 259 -3.80 15.08 -0.33
N PHE A 260 -4.03 15.02 0.98
CA PHE A 260 -3.63 13.89 1.83
C PHE A 260 -4.82 12.92 1.97
N VAL A 261 -5.62 13.06 3.03
CA VAL A 261 -6.91 12.38 3.17
C VAL A 261 -8.01 13.42 3.14
N PHE A 262 -8.58 13.62 1.96
CA PHE A 262 -9.69 14.55 1.75
C PHE A 262 -10.91 13.77 1.27
N ASN A 263 -11.84 13.46 2.17
CA ASN A 263 -12.97 12.55 1.92
C ASN A 263 -14.11 13.17 1.08
N ALA A 264 -13.75 13.77 -0.05
CA ALA A 264 -14.65 14.06 -1.15
C ALA A 264 -14.44 13.06 -2.29
N PRO A 265 -15.43 12.81 -3.17
CA PRO A 265 -15.30 11.84 -4.26
C PRO A 265 -14.16 12.12 -5.27
N GLY A 266 -13.58 13.31 -5.28
CA GLY A 266 -12.55 13.71 -6.24
C GLY A 266 -13.07 14.01 -7.65
N ARG A 267 -12.38 14.91 -8.36
CA ARG A 267 -12.72 15.34 -9.73
C ARG A 267 -11.63 14.99 -10.77
N TYR A 268 -10.68 14.13 -10.43
CA TYR A 268 -9.53 13.78 -11.26
C TYR A 268 -9.90 13.41 -12.70
N ALA A 269 -10.75 12.39 -12.89
CA ALA A 269 -11.14 11.94 -14.23
C ALA A 269 -11.88 13.02 -15.05
N SER A 270 -12.79 13.78 -14.42
CA SER A 270 -13.53 14.86 -15.11
C SER A 270 -12.69 16.08 -15.42
N MET A 271 -11.53 16.23 -14.76
CA MET A 271 -10.61 17.36 -14.91
C MET A 271 -9.33 16.97 -15.65
N ASP A 272 -9.24 15.72 -16.14
CA ASP A 272 -8.04 15.15 -16.76
C ASP A 272 -6.77 15.34 -15.92
N ALA A 273 -6.87 15.02 -14.63
CA ALA A 273 -5.82 15.27 -13.66
C ALA A 273 -5.29 13.96 -13.04
N GLU A 274 -3.98 13.93 -12.80
CA GLU A 274 -3.35 12.82 -12.10
C GLU A 274 -3.86 12.68 -10.65
N PRO A 275 -4.23 11.47 -10.20
CA PRO A 275 -4.83 11.22 -8.89
C PRO A 275 -3.83 11.04 -7.74
N TYR A 276 -2.80 11.89 -7.70
CA TYR A 276 -1.70 11.72 -6.74
C TYR A 276 -1.51 12.93 -5.84
N GLY A 277 -1.13 12.67 -4.59
CA GLY A 277 -0.60 13.64 -3.63
C GLY A 277 0.85 13.33 -3.28
N LEU A 278 1.50 14.22 -2.53
CA LEU A 278 2.83 14.06 -1.97
C LEU A 278 2.80 14.19 -0.44
N VAL A 279 3.66 13.42 0.22
CA VAL A 279 3.95 13.52 1.65
C VAL A 279 5.45 13.79 1.80
N PRO A 280 5.90 15.06 1.73
CA PRO A 280 7.29 15.40 1.93
C PRO A 280 7.69 15.35 3.41
N THR A 281 8.84 14.72 3.67
CA THR A 281 9.50 14.67 4.97
C THR A 281 10.84 15.38 4.87
N LEU A 282 10.97 16.47 5.60
CA LEU A 282 12.21 17.20 5.79
C LEU A 282 13.00 16.56 6.93
N GLU A 283 14.16 15.99 6.60
CA GLU A 283 15.14 15.53 7.59
C GLU A 283 16.19 16.61 7.83
N LEU A 284 16.42 16.91 9.10
CA LEU A 284 17.46 17.82 9.57
C LEU A 284 18.50 17.00 10.33
N LYS A 285 19.76 17.03 9.86
CA LYS A 285 20.90 16.33 10.47
C LYS A 285 21.94 17.33 10.95
N LYS A 286 22.33 17.23 12.22
CA LYS A 286 23.38 18.05 12.81
C LYS A 286 24.76 17.55 12.35
N HIS A 287 25.56 18.43 11.78
CA HIS A 287 26.95 18.18 11.37
C HIS A 287 27.80 19.41 11.68
N ASN A 288 28.84 19.28 12.53
CA ASN A 288 29.74 20.37 12.92
C ASN A 288 29.01 21.68 13.34
N ASN A 289 27.98 21.57 14.20
CA ASN A 289 27.10 22.68 14.63
C ASN A 289 26.25 23.35 13.53
N GLN A 290 26.18 22.78 12.33
CA GLN A 290 25.27 23.19 11.27
C GLN A 290 24.21 22.13 11.01
N TRP A 291 23.00 22.54 10.63
CA TRP A 291 21.92 21.63 10.25
C TRP A 291 21.86 21.47 8.74
N LEU A 292 22.20 20.28 8.26
CA LEU A 292 22.00 19.87 6.87
C LEU A 292 20.56 19.40 6.69
N SER A 293 19.91 19.88 5.64
CA SER A 293 18.53 19.54 5.30
C SER A 293 18.48 18.67 4.05
N SER A 294 17.70 17.59 4.10
CA SER A 294 17.30 16.82 2.93
C SER A 294 15.80 16.59 2.98
N CYS A 295 15.12 16.60 1.84
CA CYS A 295 13.68 16.31 1.79
C CYS A 295 13.41 15.18 0.80
N GLU A 296 12.67 14.17 1.26
CA GLU A 296 12.14 13.10 0.43
C GLU A 296 10.62 13.22 0.42
N ALA A 297 9.97 12.98 -0.71
CA ALA A 297 8.51 12.97 -0.80
C ALA A 297 7.98 11.61 -1.24
N LYS A 298 7.12 11.02 -0.42
CA LYS A 298 6.36 9.83 -0.80
C LYS A 298 5.17 10.23 -1.65
N VAL A 299 4.83 9.41 -2.64
CA VAL A 299 3.67 9.64 -3.52
C VAL A 299 2.50 8.82 -3.00
N ILE A 300 1.33 9.43 -2.88
CA ILE A 300 0.10 8.75 -2.42
C ILE A 300 -0.97 8.80 -3.49
N HIS A 301 -1.80 7.75 -3.59
CA HIS A 301 -2.95 7.70 -4.48
C HIS A 301 -4.20 8.23 -3.79
N THR A 302 -4.75 9.34 -4.28
CA THR A 302 -5.74 10.16 -3.58
C THR A 302 -7.10 10.22 -4.29
N ASN A 303 -7.31 9.41 -5.34
CA ASN A 303 -8.63 9.29 -5.95
C ASN A 303 -9.54 8.36 -5.15
N ASN A 304 -10.49 8.95 -4.43
CA ASN A 304 -11.42 8.23 -3.57
C ASN A 304 -12.41 7.35 -4.32
N LYS A 305 -12.75 7.67 -5.59
CA LYS A 305 -13.59 6.80 -6.43
C LYS A 305 -12.90 5.50 -6.79
N GLU A 306 -11.59 5.53 -6.99
CA GLU A 306 -10.78 4.37 -7.34
C GLU A 306 -10.32 3.60 -6.10
N SER A 307 -9.93 4.31 -5.04
CA SER A 307 -9.39 3.70 -3.82
C SER A 307 -10.46 3.24 -2.82
N GLY A 308 -11.73 3.60 -3.00
CA GLY A 308 -12.77 3.33 -2.00
C GLY A 308 -12.55 4.12 -0.72
N PHE A 309 -12.10 5.38 -0.85
CA PHE A 309 -11.70 6.25 0.26
C PHE A 309 -10.62 5.61 1.14
N ARG A 310 -9.59 5.04 0.52
CA ARG A 310 -8.44 4.46 1.21
C ARG A 310 -7.16 4.95 0.53
N VAL A 311 -6.72 6.13 0.96
CA VAL A 311 -5.47 6.71 0.48
C VAL A 311 -4.32 5.81 0.90
N LYS A 312 -3.39 5.55 -0.02
CA LYS A 312 -2.21 4.73 0.24
C LYS A 312 -1.01 5.23 -0.55
N GLU A 313 0.18 4.92 -0.08
CA GLU A 313 1.41 5.15 -0.85
C GLU A 313 1.36 4.39 -2.20
N LYS A 314 1.78 5.07 -3.25
CA LYS A 314 1.89 4.52 -4.60
C LYS A 314 3.02 3.50 -4.61
N GLY A 315 2.67 2.24 -4.89
CA GLY A 315 3.63 1.12 -4.87
C GLY A 315 3.75 0.43 -3.50
N ALA A 316 3.10 0.94 -2.45
CA ALA A 316 3.03 0.22 -1.19
C ALA A 316 2.21 -1.06 -1.33
N LEU A 317 2.69 -2.11 -0.64
CA LEU A 317 1.93 -3.33 -0.47
C LEU A 317 0.56 -3.00 0.16
N PRO A 318 -0.49 -3.77 -0.13
CA PRO A 318 -1.81 -3.58 0.45
C PRO A 318 -1.75 -3.56 1.99
N SER A 319 -2.75 -2.95 2.62
CA SER A 319 -2.85 -2.85 4.07
C SER A 319 -2.50 -4.16 4.79
N ASN A 320 -1.63 -4.08 5.80
CA ASN A 320 -1.30 -5.20 6.71
C ASN A 320 -2.46 -5.53 7.68
N VAL A 321 -3.63 -4.91 7.52
CA VAL A 321 -4.84 -5.26 8.27
C VAL A 321 -5.37 -6.60 7.77
N PHE A 322 -5.45 -7.57 8.68
CA PHE A 322 -5.94 -8.90 8.37
C PHE A 322 -7.44 -8.88 8.09
N ASN A 323 -7.84 -9.45 6.95
CA ASN A 323 -9.24 -9.55 6.55
C ASN A 323 -10.01 -10.51 7.45
N VAL A 324 -11.10 -10.01 8.01
CA VAL A 324 -12.10 -10.79 8.75
C VAL A 324 -13.33 -10.95 7.86
N TYR A 325 -13.81 -12.18 7.74
CA TYR A 325 -14.99 -12.51 6.94
C TYR A 325 -16.09 -13.03 7.84
N ASP A 326 -17.31 -12.65 7.52
CA ASP A 326 -18.51 -13.27 8.07
C ASP A 326 -18.88 -14.50 7.23
N PHE A 327 -18.95 -15.69 7.85
CA PHE A 327 -19.24 -16.93 7.14
C PHE A 327 -19.74 -18.05 8.06
N ASP A 328 -20.68 -18.84 7.56
CA ASP A 328 -21.21 -20.01 8.29
C ASP A 328 -20.45 -21.31 8.01
N LYS A 329 -19.88 -21.42 6.80
CA LYS A 329 -19.28 -22.67 6.31
C LYS A 329 -17.87 -22.42 5.75
N PRO A 330 -16.91 -23.32 6.04
CA PRO A 330 -15.57 -23.24 5.46
C PRO A 330 -15.57 -23.22 3.93
N PHE A 331 -14.54 -22.62 3.35
CA PHE A 331 -14.34 -22.55 1.91
C PHE A 331 -14.31 -23.95 1.27
N SER A 332 -14.97 -24.07 0.12
CA SER A 332 -14.91 -25.22 -0.77
C SER A 332 -14.91 -24.72 -2.21
N THR A 333 -13.90 -25.12 -3.00
CA THR A 333 -13.82 -24.76 -4.42
C THR A 333 -15.08 -25.17 -5.16
N SER A 334 -15.53 -26.43 -5.02
CA SER A 334 -16.71 -26.91 -5.73
C SER A 334 -17.96 -26.09 -5.43
N LYS A 335 -18.18 -25.70 -4.16
CA LYS A 335 -19.38 -24.93 -3.79
C LYS A 335 -19.39 -23.54 -4.40
N VAL A 336 -18.25 -22.84 -4.35
CA VAL A 336 -18.15 -21.49 -4.91
C VAL A 336 -18.27 -21.56 -6.44
N MET A 337 -17.62 -22.53 -7.07
CA MET A 337 -17.75 -22.76 -8.51
C MET A 337 -19.20 -23.07 -8.91
N SER A 338 -19.89 -23.98 -8.21
CA SER A 338 -21.30 -24.32 -8.47
C SER A 338 -22.19 -23.08 -8.44
N ALA A 339 -22.05 -22.24 -7.42
CA ALA A 339 -22.85 -21.02 -7.30
C ALA A 339 -22.64 -20.05 -8.49
N GLU A 340 -21.40 -19.92 -8.99
CA GLU A 340 -21.14 -19.07 -10.17
C GLU A 340 -21.66 -19.69 -11.47
N PHE A 341 -21.62 -21.02 -11.62
CA PHE A 341 -22.21 -21.71 -12.76
C PHE A 341 -23.74 -21.61 -12.77
N GLU A 342 -24.40 -21.82 -11.63
CA GLU A 342 -25.85 -21.72 -11.49
C GLU A 342 -26.35 -20.32 -11.88
N LYS A 343 -25.63 -19.24 -11.49
CA LYS A 343 -25.93 -17.86 -11.92
C LYS A 343 -25.89 -17.67 -13.44
N LEU A 344 -25.08 -18.45 -14.15
CA LEU A 344 -24.98 -18.43 -15.61
C LEU A 344 -25.94 -19.40 -16.31
N GLY A 345 -26.85 -20.04 -15.57
CA GLY A 345 -27.88 -20.93 -16.10
C GLY A 345 -27.40 -22.35 -16.40
N PHE A 346 -26.27 -22.78 -15.82
CA PHE A 346 -25.84 -24.17 -15.93
C PHE A 346 -26.65 -25.08 -15.01
N ASP A 347 -26.92 -26.29 -15.50
CA ASP A 347 -27.24 -27.43 -14.64
C ASP A 347 -25.94 -27.98 -14.04
N VAL A 348 -25.88 -28.10 -12.71
CA VAL A 348 -24.65 -28.40 -11.97
C VAL A 348 -24.84 -29.65 -11.11
N SER A 349 -24.01 -30.66 -11.35
CA SER A 349 -23.90 -31.86 -10.52
C SER A 349 -22.57 -31.85 -9.77
N VAL A 350 -22.59 -32.14 -8.47
CA VAL A 350 -21.40 -32.11 -7.60
C VAL A 350 -21.20 -33.47 -6.94
N ASN A 351 -20.02 -34.05 -7.14
CA ASN A 351 -19.57 -35.24 -6.42
C ASN A 351 -18.21 -34.97 -5.76
N GLY A 352 -18.26 -34.43 -4.54
CA GLY A 352 -17.06 -34.06 -3.78
C GLY A 352 -16.25 -32.96 -4.48
N ARG A 353 -15.10 -33.33 -5.07
CA ARG A 353 -14.23 -32.41 -5.82
C ARG A 353 -14.54 -32.36 -7.32
N TYR A 354 -15.40 -33.24 -7.80
CA TYR A 354 -15.82 -33.31 -9.19
C TYR A 354 -17.09 -32.49 -9.40
N LEU A 355 -17.13 -31.72 -10.49
CA LEU A 355 -18.32 -31.02 -10.95
C LEU A 355 -18.60 -31.40 -12.40
N ALA A 356 -19.85 -31.62 -12.73
CA ALA A 356 -20.33 -31.65 -14.10
C ALA A 356 -21.22 -30.42 -14.30
N VAL A 357 -20.92 -29.60 -15.31
CA VAL A 357 -21.71 -28.40 -15.62
C VAL A 357 -22.23 -28.50 -17.04
N LYS A 358 -23.54 -28.37 -17.20
CA LYS A 358 -24.22 -28.53 -18.49
C LYS A 358 -24.98 -27.28 -18.89
N LEU A 359 -24.82 -26.85 -20.13
CA LEU A 359 -25.50 -25.71 -20.72
C LEU A 359 -25.87 -26.05 -22.16
N ASN A 360 -27.15 -25.87 -22.54
CA ASN A 360 -27.65 -26.10 -23.90
C ASN A 360 -27.27 -27.49 -24.48
N GLY A 361 -27.34 -28.52 -23.64
CA GLY A 361 -27.01 -29.90 -24.03
C GLY A 361 -25.52 -30.23 -24.07
N LYS A 362 -24.63 -29.24 -23.93
CA LYS A 362 -23.17 -29.44 -23.87
C LYS A 362 -22.68 -29.46 -22.43
N GLU A 363 -21.64 -30.23 -22.14
CA GLU A 363 -21.16 -30.47 -20.79
C GLU A 363 -19.65 -30.18 -20.66
N CYS A 364 -19.24 -29.68 -19.50
CA CYS A 364 -17.85 -29.59 -19.08
C CYS A 364 -17.68 -30.29 -17.73
N GLN A 365 -16.66 -31.14 -17.63
CA GLN A 365 -16.30 -31.82 -16.39
C GLN A 365 -15.15 -31.07 -15.72
N LEU A 366 -15.21 -30.90 -14.41
CA LEU A 366 -14.18 -30.24 -13.62
C LEU A 366 -13.72 -31.11 -12.46
N LEU A 367 -12.42 -31.10 -12.22
CA LEU A 367 -11.81 -31.52 -10.96
C LEU A 367 -11.26 -30.27 -10.27
N GLU A 368 -12.03 -29.74 -9.31
CA GLU A 368 -11.84 -28.41 -8.73
C GLU A 368 -11.81 -27.30 -9.80
N THR A 369 -10.62 -26.86 -10.22
CA THR A 369 -10.41 -25.82 -11.24
C THR A 369 -9.85 -26.35 -12.55
N GLU A 370 -9.45 -27.62 -12.61
CA GLU A 370 -9.00 -28.27 -13.85
C GLU A 370 -10.23 -28.72 -14.63
N THR A 371 -10.27 -28.48 -15.94
CA THR A 371 -11.47 -28.71 -16.77
C THR A 371 -11.23 -29.80 -17.80
N SER A 372 -12.29 -30.30 -18.42
CA SER A 372 -12.21 -31.19 -19.58
C SER A 372 -11.63 -30.52 -20.85
N PHE A 373 -11.43 -29.19 -20.84
CA PHE A 373 -10.68 -28.49 -21.88
C PHE A 373 -9.16 -28.47 -21.60
N THR A 374 -8.75 -28.77 -20.37
CA THR A 374 -7.33 -28.85 -20.02
C THR A 374 -6.70 -30.01 -20.78
N SER A 375 -5.67 -29.72 -21.59
CA SER A 375 -4.96 -30.74 -22.36
C SER A 375 -4.24 -31.72 -21.43
N LEU A 376 -4.43 -33.02 -21.63
CA LEU A 376 -3.68 -34.05 -20.91
C LEU A 376 -2.17 -33.91 -21.11
N VAL A 377 -1.75 -33.50 -22.32
CA VAL A 377 -0.34 -33.19 -22.61
C VAL A 377 0.10 -31.97 -21.82
N GLY A 378 -0.71 -30.90 -21.78
CA GLY A 378 -0.45 -29.72 -20.95
C GLY A 378 -0.27 -30.05 -19.46
N PHE A 379 -1.18 -30.84 -18.89
CA PHE A 379 -1.08 -31.32 -17.51
C PHE A 379 0.23 -32.09 -17.25
N ARG A 380 0.57 -33.06 -18.13
CA ARG A 380 1.80 -33.85 -17.98
C ARG A 380 3.06 -33.01 -18.14
N SER A 381 3.07 -32.09 -19.10
CA SER A 381 4.19 -31.17 -19.33
C SER A 381 4.43 -30.25 -18.13
N LEU A 382 3.38 -29.76 -17.47
CA LEU A 382 3.54 -28.94 -16.25
C LEU A 382 3.91 -29.75 -15.00
N LYS A 383 3.72 -31.07 -15.01
CA LYS A 383 4.15 -31.97 -13.92
C LYS A 383 5.64 -32.31 -13.97
N ASP A 384 6.23 -32.28 -15.15
CA ASP A 384 7.66 -32.50 -15.36
C ASP A 384 8.39 -31.16 -15.36
N LYS A 385 9.29 -30.96 -14.40
CA LYS A 385 10.00 -29.69 -14.22
C LYS A 385 11.04 -29.41 -15.31
N ASP A 386 11.61 -30.44 -15.94
CA ASP A 386 12.54 -30.24 -17.06
C ASP A 386 11.76 -29.77 -18.29
N VAL A 387 10.66 -30.47 -18.60
CA VAL A 387 9.80 -30.16 -19.76
C VAL A 387 9.15 -28.79 -19.61
N SER A 388 8.54 -28.49 -18.46
CA SER A 388 7.91 -27.19 -18.21
C SER A 388 8.91 -26.04 -18.29
N ARG A 389 10.12 -26.20 -17.76
CA ARG A 389 11.16 -25.17 -17.84
C ARG A 389 11.57 -24.88 -19.29
N GLU A 390 11.76 -25.92 -20.11
CA GLU A 390 12.06 -25.76 -21.53
C GLU A 390 10.93 -25.04 -22.28
N LEU A 391 9.68 -25.39 -21.99
CA LEU A 391 8.50 -24.76 -22.56
C LEU A 391 8.38 -23.28 -22.16
N PHE A 392 8.69 -22.93 -20.91
CA PHE A 392 8.69 -21.54 -20.46
C PHE A 392 9.82 -20.75 -21.12
N ALA A 393 11.03 -21.29 -21.21
CA ALA A 393 12.14 -20.65 -21.90
C ALA A 393 11.80 -20.35 -23.38
N ARG A 394 11.16 -21.30 -24.08
CA ARG A 394 10.66 -21.11 -25.46
C ARG A 394 9.60 -20.02 -25.60
N SER A 395 8.88 -19.71 -24.52
CA SER A 395 7.90 -18.61 -24.47
C SER A 395 8.53 -17.23 -24.20
N ASN A 396 9.87 -17.12 -24.22
CA ASN A 396 10.61 -15.89 -23.92
C ASN A 396 10.24 -15.29 -22.55
N VAL A 397 10.29 -16.14 -21.52
CA VAL A 397 10.18 -15.73 -20.12
C VAL A 397 11.37 -16.27 -19.33
N ASN A 398 11.78 -15.53 -18.30
CA ASN A 398 12.91 -15.93 -17.46
C ASN A 398 12.55 -17.13 -16.58
N VAL A 399 13.46 -18.08 -16.51
CA VAL A 399 13.43 -19.27 -15.63
C VAL A 399 14.77 -19.39 -14.93
N ALA A 400 14.82 -20.08 -13.79
CA ALA A 400 16.09 -20.34 -13.12
C ALA A 400 17.05 -21.12 -14.05
N ASN A 401 18.30 -20.66 -14.12
CA ASN A 401 19.37 -21.47 -14.68
C ASN A 401 19.59 -22.67 -13.76
N GLY A 402 19.68 -23.86 -14.33
CA GLY A 402 19.58 -25.09 -13.57
C GLY A 402 19.68 -26.34 -14.42
N ARG A 403 19.98 -27.47 -13.78
CA ARG A 403 20.18 -28.78 -14.41
C ARG A 403 19.68 -29.89 -13.49
N SER A 404 19.26 -30.99 -14.10
CA SER A 404 18.69 -32.16 -13.40
C SER A 404 19.63 -33.35 -13.51
N TYR A 405 19.93 -33.96 -12.37
CA TYR A 405 20.92 -35.03 -12.24
C TYR A 405 20.32 -36.25 -11.57
N LYS A 406 20.66 -37.45 -12.04
CA LYS A 406 20.37 -38.71 -11.35
C LYS A 406 21.23 -38.83 -10.09
N ALA A 407 20.83 -39.71 -9.17
CA ALA A 407 21.61 -40.02 -7.97
C ALA A 407 23.06 -40.46 -8.29
N SER A 408 23.28 -41.13 -9.43
CA SER A 408 24.62 -41.54 -9.91
C SER A 408 25.50 -40.40 -10.40
N GLU A 409 24.92 -39.22 -10.67
CA GLU A 409 25.59 -38.05 -11.25
C GLU A 409 25.90 -36.98 -10.16
N LYS A 410 25.97 -37.38 -8.88
CA LYS A 410 26.14 -36.48 -7.73
C LYS A 410 27.37 -35.56 -7.85
N GLU A 411 28.49 -36.07 -8.36
CA GLU A 411 29.71 -35.26 -8.50
C GLU A 411 29.62 -34.25 -9.65
N GLU A 412 28.96 -34.60 -10.76
CA GLU A 412 28.68 -33.64 -11.83
C GLU A 412 27.73 -32.53 -11.35
N ALA A 413 26.74 -32.92 -10.54
CA ALA A 413 25.84 -31.98 -9.89
C ALA A 413 26.58 -31.04 -8.93
N ARG A 414 27.58 -31.54 -8.20
CA ARG A 414 28.44 -30.73 -7.32
C ARG A 414 29.26 -29.72 -8.11
N LEU A 415 29.88 -30.13 -9.21
CA LEU A 415 30.66 -29.22 -10.06
C LEU A 415 29.79 -28.08 -10.62
N PHE A 416 28.56 -28.39 -11.05
CA PHE A 416 27.62 -27.35 -11.47
C PHE A 416 27.16 -26.48 -10.31
N PHE A 417 26.86 -27.07 -9.16
CA PHE A 417 26.50 -26.35 -7.94
C PHE A 417 27.56 -25.31 -7.54
N GLU A 418 28.85 -25.69 -7.53
CA GLU A 418 29.97 -24.80 -7.20
C GLU A 418 30.09 -23.62 -8.16
N SER A 419 29.59 -23.74 -9.39
CA SER A 419 29.58 -22.65 -10.38
C SER A 419 28.45 -21.63 -10.19
N ILE A 420 27.42 -21.96 -9.39
CA ILE A 420 26.23 -21.13 -9.22
C ILE A 420 25.87 -20.82 -7.76
N GLU A 421 26.66 -21.28 -6.79
CA GLU A 421 26.31 -21.14 -5.38
C GLU A 421 26.19 -19.66 -4.94
N PRO A 422 25.22 -19.30 -4.05
CA PRO A 422 24.25 -20.19 -3.41
C PRO A 422 23.19 -20.73 -4.37
N ALA A 423 22.77 -21.98 -4.16
CA ALA A 423 21.84 -22.66 -5.06
C ALA A 423 20.59 -23.19 -4.37
N VAL A 424 19.64 -23.67 -5.17
CA VAL A 424 18.45 -24.42 -4.74
C VAL A 424 18.59 -25.87 -5.20
N LEU A 425 18.37 -26.80 -4.27
CA LEU A 425 18.32 -28.23 -4.57
C LEU A 425 16.89 -28.73 -4.33
N LYS A 426 16.28 -29.38 -5.34
CA LYS A 426 14.91 -29.89 -5.25
C LYS A 426 14.68 -31.16 -6.06
N PRO A 427 13.81 -32.09 -5.62
CA PRO A 427 13.41 -33.24 -6.42
C PRO A 427 12.64 -32.82 -7.68
N LEU A 428 12.89 -33.50 -8.81
CA LEU A 428 12.22 -33.27 -10.09
C LEU A 428 10.69 -33.38 -9.94
N ASN A 429 10.21 -34.48 -9.37
CA ASN A 429 8.78 -34.81 -9.28
C ASN A 429 8.16 -34.49 -7.89
N GLY A 430 8.81 -33.64 -7.10
CA GLY A 430 8.35 -33.31 -5.74
C GLY A 430 7.15 -32.35 -5.70
N ASN A 431 6.35 -32.43 -4.64
CA ASN A 431 5.20 -31.54 -4.39
C ASN A 431 5.30 -30.89 -3.00
N LYS A 432 4.68 -29.71 -2.83
CA LYS A 432 4.54 -28.99 -1.54
C LYS A 432 5.88 -28.64 -0.86
N GLY A 433 6.96 -28.46 -1.61
CA GLY A 433 8.27 -28.08 -1.07
C GLY A 433 8.96 -29.16 -0.22
N LYS A 434 8.53 -30.44 -0.32
CA LYS A 434 9.23 -31.56 0.33
C LYS A 434 10.53 -31.87 -0.42
N GLY A 435 11.63 -32.05 0.32
CA GLY A 435 12.96 -32.27 -0.27
C GLY A 435 13.59 -31.03 -0.91
N VAL A 436 13.04 -29.83 -0.68
CA VAL A 436 13.58 -28.58 -1.21
C VAL A 436 14.47 -27.91 -0.18
N SER A 437 15.68 -27.56 -0.59
CA SER A 437 16.65 -26.75 0.16
C SER A 437 16.97 -25.50 -0.65
N VAL A 438 16.91 -24.32 -0.01
CA VAL A 438 17.14 -23.02 -0.64
C VAL A 438 18.34 -22.32 -0.01
N ASN A 439 18.99 -21.43 -0.76
CA ASN A 439 20.18 -20.69 -0.33
C ASN A 439 21.30 -21.62 0.21
N VAL A 440 21.55 -22.71 -0.51
CA VAL A 440 22.56 -23.70 -0.14
C VAL A 440 23.91 -23.20 -0.61
N GLY A 441 24.80 -22.87 0.33
CA GLY A 441 26.21 -22.60 0.06
C GLY A 441 27.08 -23.86 0.15
N LYS A 442 28.37 -23.68 -0.09
CA LYS A 442 29.37 -24.73 -0.34
C LYS A 442 29.27 -25.93 0.58
N ASP A 443 29.24 -25.68 1.87
CA ASP A 443 29.27 -26.72 2.91
C ASP A 443 27.92 -27.44 3.08
N GLY A 444 26.85 -26.93 2.46
CA GLY A 444 25.49 -27.44 2.58
C GLY A 444 25.08 -28.44 1.48
N PHE A 445 25.89 -28.62 0.43
CA PHE A 445 25.50 -29.41 -0.74
C PHE A 445 25.09 -30.83 -0.39
N ASP A 446 25.93 -31.58 0.35
CA ASP A 446 25.66 -32.98 0.67
C ASP A 446 24.39 -33.16 1.49
N ILE A 447 24.18 -32.30 2.49
CA ILE A 447 22.99 -32.32 3.34
C ILE A 447 21.74 -32.05 2.49
N ALA A 448 21.80 -31.04 1.61
CA ALA A 448 20.70 -30.68 0.74
C ALA A 448 20.40 -31.77 -0.31
N TRP A 449 21.43 -32.36 -0.89
CA TRP A 449 21.33 -33.46 -1.86
C TRP A 449 20.68 -34.69 -1.24
N ASP A 450 21.20 -35.14 -0.09
CA ASP A 450 20.69 -36.32 0.61
C ASP A 450 19.25 -36.10 1.11
N TYR A 451 18.91 -34.86 1.46
CA TYR A 451 17.53 -34.50 1.78
C TYR A 451 16.62 -34.59 0.55
N ALA A 452 17.01 -34.06 -0.61
CA ALA A 452 16.24 -34.17 -1.85
C ALA A 452 16.08 -35.63 -2.31
N ALA A 453 17.15 -36.43 -2.22
CA ALA A 453 17.18 -37.84 -2.59
C ALA A 453 16.18 -38.72 -1.81
N LYS A 454 15.83 -38.33 -0.58
CA LYS A 454 14.79 -39.04 0.21
C LYS A 454 13.39 -38.93 -0.41
N TYR A 455 13.15 -37.95 -1.28
CA TYR A 455 11.83 -37.64 -1.84
C TYR A 455 11.71 -37.92 -3.34
N THR A 456 12.76 -38.42 -3.99
CA THR A 456 12.72 -38.79 -5.41
C THR A 456 13.62 -39.99 -5.69
N LYS A 457 13.19 -40.87 -6.60
CA LYS A 457 14.04 -41.92 -7.18
C LYS A 457 14.53 -41.58 -8.60
N ASP A 458 14.11 -40.42 -9.09
CA ASP A 458 14.41 -39.95 -10.44
C ASP A 458 15.60 -38.98 -10.39
N LYS A 459 15.43 -37.74 -10.86
CA LYS A 459 16.46 -36.70 -10.80
C LYS A 459 16.25 -35.69 -9.66
N ILE A 460 17.35 -35.05 -9.28
CA ILE A 460 17.43 -33.87 -8.40
C ILE A 460 17.85 -32.68 -9.27
N ILE A 461 17.12 -31.58 -9.15
CA ILE A 461 17.41 -30.31 -9.80
C ILE A 461 18.37 -29.53 -8.90
N VAL A 462 19.41 -28.97 -9.50
CA VAL A 462 20.28 -27.94 -8.94
C VAL A 462 20.07 -26.69 -9.79
N GLU A 463 19.70 -25.56 -9.18
CA GLU A 463 19.38 -24.30 -9.89
C GLU A 463 19.78 -23.05 -9.10
N ASP A 464 19.88 -21.92 -9.79
CA ASP A 464 20.28 -20.63 -9.20
C ASP A 464 19.33 -20.21 -8.07
N TYR A 465 19.89 -19.67 -6.99
CA TYR A 465 19.11 -19.03 -5.95
C TYR A 465 18.76 -17.58 -6.34
N PHE A 466 17.46 -17.34 -6.57
CA PHE A 466 16.97 -15.99 -6.86
C PHE A 466 16.81 -15.18 -5.57
N ASN A 467 17.84 -14.39 -5.24
CA ASN A 467 17.94 -13.65 -4.00
C ASN A 467 16.88 -12.55 -3.83
N SER A 468 16.63 -12.17 -2.58
CA SER A 468 15.80 -11.02 -2.19
C SER A 468 14.45 -10.95 -2.90
N SER A 469 13.83 -12.12 -3.10
CA SER A 469 12.60 -12.26 -3.86
C SER A 469 11.45 -12.75 -3.00
N GLN A 470 10.23 -12.40 -3.42
CA GLN A 470 9.00 -12.90 -2.86
C GLN A 470 8.26 -13.70 -3.92
N GLU A 471 7.44 -14.67 -3.50
CA GLU A 471 6.66 -15.51 -4.41
C GLU A 471 5.22 -14.99 -4.50
N ALA A 472 4.70 -14.95 -5.72
CA ALA A 472 3.31 -14.62 -5.99
C ALA A 472 2.73 -15.57 -7.03
N ARG A 473 1.47 -15.93 -6.80
CA ARG A 473 0.68 -16.78 -7.68
C ARG A 473 -0.18 -15.93 -8.59
N TYR A 474 0.04 -16.06 -9.89
CA TYR A 474 -0.74 -15.44 -10.95
C TYR A 474 -1.79 -16.44 -11.42
N LEU A 475 -3.06 -16.13 -11.21
CA LEU A 475 -4.15 -16.92 -11.76
C LEU A 475 -4.44 -16.44 -13.18
N VAL A 476 -4.29 -17.35 -14.15
CA VAL A 476 -4.55 -17.11 -15.56
C VAL A 476 -5.75 -17.94 -15.98
N VAL A 477 -6.76 -17.27 -16.55
CA VAL A 477 -7.99 -17.88 -17.06
C VAL A 477 -8.13 -17.49 -18.53
N ASP A 478 -8.18 -18.50 -19.41
CA ASP A 478 -8.30 -18.35 -20.86
C ASP A 478 -7.22 -17.41 -21.46
N GLY A 479 -5.99 -17.57 -20.98
CA GLY A 479 -4.85 -16.77 -21.43
C GLY A 479 -4.78 -15.35 -20.87
N LYS A 480 -5.62 -15.01 -19.88
CA LYS A 480 -5.62 -13.70 -19.20
C LYS A 480 -5.37 -13.80 -17.71
N CYS A 481 -4.43 -13.00 -17.20
CA CYS A 481 -4.16 -12.94 -15.77
C CYS A 481 -5.27 -12.15 -15.07
N VAL A 482 -6.08 -12.83 -14.26
CA VAL A 482 -7.27 -12.26 -13.61
C VAL A 482 -7.03 -11.87 -12.15
N ALA A 483 -6.03 -12.47 -11.49
CA ALA A 483 -5.68 -12.16 -10.11
C ALA A 483 -4.23 -12.54 -9.79
N VAL A 484 -3.61 -11.83 -8.85
CA VAL A 484 -2.27 -12.11 -8.35
C VAL A 484 -2.28 -12.12 -6.82
N SER A 485 -1.83 -13.22 -6.23
CA SER A 485 -1.76 -13.40 -4.78
C SER A 485 -0.33 -13.63 -4.32
N MET A 486 0.23 -12.66 -3.61
CA MET A 486 1.54 -12.78 -2.97
C MET A 486 1.46 -13.69 -1.75
N ARG A 487 2.51 -14.49 -1.53
CA ARG A 487 2.59 -15.41 -0.41
C ARG A 487 3.50 -14.84 0.66
N ILE A 488 2.92 -14.61 1.83
CA ILE A 488 3.67 -14.13 3.00
C ILE A 488 3.95 -15.34 3.88
N PRO A 489 5.22 -15.68 4.16
CA PRO A 489 5.54 -16.79 5.05
C PRO A 489 4.96 -16.57 6.45
N PRO A 490 4.72 -17.64 7.24
CA PRO A 490 4.14 -17.52 8.57
C PRO A 490 5.04 -16.68 9.48
N TYR A 491 4.47 -15.65 10.10
CA TYR A 491 5.15 -14.79 11.07
C TYR A 491 4.24 -14.48 12.27
N LEU A 492 4.84 -14.01 13.35
CA LEU A 492 4.17 -13.46 14.53
C LEU A 492 4.66 -12.03 14.77
N VAL A 493 3.82 -11.19 15.37
CA VAL A 493 4.21 -9.85 15.82
C VAL A 493 4.13 -9.82 17.34
N GLY A 494 5.22 -9.41 17.99
CA GLY A 494 5.24 -9.27 19.44
C GLY A 494 4.32 -8.14 19.91
N ASP A 495 3.61 -8.38 21.00
CA ASP A 495 2.83 -7.36 21.72
C ASP A 495 3.55 -6.84 22.97
N GLY A 496 4.73 -7.38 23.29
CA GLY A 496 5.53 -7.04 24.48
C GLY A 496 5.14 -7.80 25.74
N GLU A 497 4.09 -8.62 25.70
CA GLU A 497 3.51 -9.26 26.89
C GLU A 497 3.28 -10.77 26.72
N SER A 498 2.86 -11.20 25.53
CA SER A 498 2.51 -12.58 25.23
C SER A 498 3.72 -13.42 24.86
N THR A 499 3.72 -14.67 25.35
CA THR A 499 4.68 -15.68 24.89
C THR A 499 4.47 -16.02 23.41
N ILE A 500 5.50 -16.54 22.74
CA ILE A 500 5.39 -17.06 21.37
C ILE A 500 4.26 -18.08 21.25
N SER A 501 4.09 -18.98 22.23
CA SER A 501 2.97 -19.94 22.23
C SER A 501 1.61 -19.22 22.22
N SER A 502 1.43 -18.22 23.09
CA SER A 502 0.20 -17.43 23.14
C SER A 502 -0.05 -16.62 21.86
N LEU A 503 1.02 -16.12 21.22
CA LEU A 503 0.93 -15.43 19.93
C LEU A 503 0.49 -16.38 18.81
N VAL A 504 0.96 -17.63 18.80
CA VAL A 504 0.47 -18.68 17.87
C VAL A 504 -1.03 -18.93 18.09
N ASP A 505 -1.49 -19.00 19.33
CA ASP A 505 -2.92 -19.19 19.64
C ASP A 505 -3.77 -18.00 19.17
N LYS A 506 -3.31 -16.77 19.41
CA LYS A 506 -3.96 -15.54 18.90
C LYS A 506 -4.01 -15.53 17.38
N GLU A 507 -2.93 -15.91 16.71
CA GLU A 507 -2.89 -16.02 15.24
C GLU A 507 -3.88 -17.09 14.75
N ASN A 508 -3.94 -18.25 15.40
CA ASN A 508 -4.89 -19.30 15.05
C ASN A 508 -6.35 -18.88 15.27
N LEU A 509 -6.66 -18.08 16.30
CA LEU A 509 -7.98 -17.46 16.47
C LEU A 509 -8.30 -16.50 15.33
N ARG A 510 -7.34 -15.69 14.89
CA ARG A 510 -7.48 -14.79 13.73
C ARG A 510 -7.74 -15.57 12.44
N ARG A 511 -6.99 -16.66 12.20
CA ARG A 511 -7.16 -17.56 11.04
C ARG A 511 -8.54 -18.22 10.99
N ARG A 512 -9.17 -18.48 12.13
CA ARG A 512 -10.55 -19.02 12.19
C ARG A 512 -11.59 -18.05 11.63
N LYS A 513 -11.30 -16.75 11.57
CA LYS A 513 -12.16 -15.73 10.96
C LYS A 513 -12.02 -15.61 9.43
N ASN A 514 -11.29 -16.53 8.80
CA ASN A 514 -11.15 -16.59 7.34
C ASN A 514 -11.61 -17.98 6.81
N PRO A 515 -12.58 -18.04 5.88
CA PRO A 515 -13.15 -19.29 5.36
C PRO A 515 -12.12 -20.24 4.76
N ASN A 516 -11.06 -19.70 4.16
CA ASN A 516 -9.99 -20.46 3.51
C ASN A 516 -8.91 -20.93 4.50
N LEU A 517 -8.81 -20.30 5.69
CA LEU A 517 -7.78 -20.60 6.69
C LEU A 517 -8.30 -21.34 7.93
N VAL A 518 -9.63 -21.39 8.15
CA VAL A 518 -10.24 -22.02 9.34
C VAL A 518 -9.81 -23.47 9.57
N LYS A 519 -9.52 -24.24 8.51
CA LYS A 519 -9.00 -25.62 8.58
C LYS A 519 -7.47 -25.74 8.44
N ARG A 520 -6.74 -24.62 8.52
CA ARG A 520 -5.30 -24.53 8.23
C ARG A 520 -4.58 -23.74 9.32
N PRO A 521 -4.55 -24.24 10.57
CA PRO A 521 -3.86 -23.55 11.66
C PRO A 521 -2.35 -23.45 11.40
N LEU A 522 -1.72 -22.43 11.97
CA LEU A 522 -0.29 -22.38 12.19
C LEU A 522 0.07 -23.39 13.28
N LEU A 523 0.80 -24.43 12.89
CA LEU A 523 1.32 -25.46 13.80
C LEU A 523 2.82 -25.30 13.99
N ILE A 524 3.28 -25.42 15.23
CA ILE A 524 4.70 -25.52 15.55
C ILE A 524 5.02 -27.02 15.74
N ASP A 525 5.51 -27.65 14.67
CA ASP A 525 6.05 -29.01 14.74
C ASP A 525 7.49 -29.03 15.27
N GLU A 526 8.06 -30.22 15.47
CA GLU A 526 9.43 -30.38 15.96
C GLU A 526 10.48 -29.70 15.05
N SER A 527 10.23 -29.63 13.74
CA SER A 527 11.15 -28.94 12.83
C SER A 527 11.15 -27.43 13.06
N ARG A 528 9.96 -26.84 13.23
CA ARG A 528 9.79 -25.40 13.51
C ARG A 528 10.29 -25.03 14.89
N LYS A 529 10.08 -25.91 15.87
CA LYS A 529 10.61 -25.74 17.22
C LYS A 529 12.14 -25.68 17.20
N LYS A 530 12.81 -26.65 16.58
CA LYS A 530 14.27 -26.63 16.39
C LYS A 530 14.75 -25.39 15.62
N GLY A 531 14.00 -24.98 14.59
CA GLY A 531 14.29 -23.77 13.83
C GLY A 531 14.20 -22.50 14.69
N LEU A 532 13.24 -22.40 15.60
CA LEU A 532 13.13 -21.29 16.56
C LEU A 532 14.27 -21.33 17.59
N GLU A 533 14.56 -22.50 18.16
CA GLU A 533 15.64 -22.70 19.14
C GLU A 533 17.00 -22.30 18.58
N SER A 534 17.30 -22.68 17.33
CA SER A 534 18.54 -22.28 16.64
C SER A 534 18.70 -20.77 16.45
N ARG A 535 17.59 -20.02 16.50
CA ARG A 535 17.55 -18.55 16.41
C ARG A 535 17.45 -17.88 17.78
N GLY A 536 17.63 -18.64 18.87
CA GLY A 536 17.60 -18.15 20.24
C GLY A 536 16.19 -17.97 20.82
N TYR A 537 15.15 -18.49 20.17
CA TYR A 537 13.77 -18.39 20.65
C TYR A 537 13.29 -19.72 21.21
N ASN A 538 12.54 -19.65 22.31
CA ASN A 538 11.73 -20.78 22.82
C ASN A 538 10.26 -20.35 22.91
N LEU A 539 9.34 -21.31 23.03
CA LEU A 539 7.90 -21.03 23.00
C LEU A 539 7.39 -20.16 24.16
N ASN A 540 8.15 -20.06 25.25
CA ASN A 540 7.82 -19.25 26.42
C ASN A 540 8.42 -17.84 26.35
N ALA A 541 9.25 -17.54 25.34
CA ALA A 541 9.82 -16.21 25.17
C ALA A 541 8.74 -15.19 24.81
N VAL A 542 8.84 -13.99 25.38
CA VAL A 542 7.99 -12.85 25.02
C VAL A 542 8.68 -12.05 23.93
N LEU A 543 7.97 -11.79 22.84
CA LEU A 543 8.48 -10.94 21.76
C LEU A 543 8.24 -9.47 22.08
N GLU A 544 9.28 -8.66 21.92
CA GLU A 544 9.20 -7.19 22.02
C GLU A 544 8.06 -6.63 21.17
N LYS A 545 7.39 -5.60 21.68
CA LYS A 545 6.26 -4.98 20.98
C LYS A 545 6.66 -4.50 19.58
N GLY A 546 5.94 -4.95 18.56
CA GLY A 546 6.19 -4.63 17.15
C GLY A 546 7.27 -5.49 16.47
N LYS A 547 7.98 -6.35 17.21
CA LYS A 547 9.00 -7.22 16.62
C LYS A 547 8.36 -8.37 15.85
N GLU A 548 8.68 -8.47 14.57
CA GLU A 548 8.25 -9.59 13.73
C GLU A 548 9.17 -10.80 13.92
N LEU A 549 8.58 -11.97 14.10
CA LEU A 549 9.27 -13.25 14.16
C LEU A 549 8.75 -14.15 13.04
N LEU A 550 9.60 -14.38 12.04
CA LEU A 550 9.35 -15.39 11.00
C LEU A 550 9.37 -16.79 11.61
N ILE A 551 8.30 -17.57 11.44
CA ILE A 551 8.24 -18.95 11.96
C ILE A 551 8.97 -19.92 11.03
N ASP A 552 8.74 -19.77 9.73
CA ASP A 552 9.24 -20.65 8.67
C ASP A 552 9.40 -19.83 7.38
N SER A 553 10.39 -20.16 6.56
CA SER A 553 10.60 -19.52 5.25
C SER A 553 9.60 -20.01 4.20
N LYS A 554 8.95 -21.16 4.42
CA LYS A 554 8.01 -21.74 3.47
C LYS A 554 6.65 -21.02 3.49
N ALA A 555 6.32 -20.35 2.40
CA ALA A 555 5.06 -19.62 2.23
C ALA A 555 3.88 -20.50 1.76
N ASN A 556 3.66 -21.65 2.42
CA ASN A 556 2.54 -22.53 2.12
C ASN A 556 1.31 -22.21 3.00
N LEU A 557 0.17 -21.88 2.37
CA LEU A 557 -1.08 -21.55 3.09
C LEU A 557 -1.56 -22.66 4.02
N SER A 558 -1.31 -23.93 3.68
CA SER A 558 -1.66 -25.08 4.50
C SER A 558 -0.84 -25.22 5.78
N THR A 559 0.28 -24.52 5.89
CA THR A 559 1.22 -24.60 7.02
C THR A 559 1.39 -23.25 7.71
N GLY A 560 0.41 -22.36 7.63
CA GLY A 560 0.40 -21.11 8.39
C GLY A 560 0.76 -19.85 7.61
N ALA A 561 1.12 -19.93 6.33
CA ALA A 561 1.35 -18.74 5.53
C ALA A 561 0.06 -17.92 5.34
N HIS A 562 0.23 -16.67 4.91
CA HIS A 562 -0.85 -15.77 4.52
C HIS A 562 -0.83 -15.51 3.02
N SER A 563 -1.98 -15.14 2.48
CA SER A 563 -2.10 -14.64 1.10
C SER A 563 -2.43 -13.16 1.11
N MET A 564 -1.81 -12.41 0.21
CA MET A 564 -2.12 -11.00 0.00
C MET A 564 -2.47 -10.75 -1.46
N ASP A 565 -3.61 -10.14 -1.71
CA ASP A 565 -3.96 -9.71 -3.07
C ASP A 565 -3.10 -8.51 -3.48
N ILE A 566 -2.34 -8.66 -4.56
CA ILE A 566 -1.51 -7.59 -5.14
C ILE A 566 -1.90 -7.31 -6.60
N THR A 567 -3.10 -7.75 -7.02
CA THR A 567 -3.52 -7.72 -8.43
C THR A 567 -3.39 -6.33 -9.07
N ASP A 568 -3.80 -5.29 -8.36
CA ASP A 568 -3.78 -3.91 -8.88
C ASP A 568 -2.40 -3.23 -8.74
N LEU A 569 -1.48 -3.83 -7.99
CA LEU A 569 -0.12 -3.30 -7.78
C LEU A 569 0.89 -3.86 -8.78
N VAL A 570 0.64 -5.07 -9.27
CA VAL A 570 1.56 -5.75 -10.18
C VAL A 570 1.66 -5.03 -11.51
N HIS A 571 2.89 -4.74 -11.93
CA HIS A 571 3.16 -4.10 -13.21
C HIS A 571 2.56 -4.92 -14.38
N PRO A 572 1.91 -4.30 -15.38
CA PRO A 572 1.27 -5.02 -16.47
C PRO A 572 2.17 -6.01 -17.22
N SER A 573 3.47 -5.71 -17.37
CA SER A 573 4.42 -6.63 -18.01
C SER A 573 4.62 -7.94 -17.23
N MET A 574 4.51 -7.92 -15.90
CA MET A 574 4.60 -9.12 -15.06
C MET A 574 3.36 -10.00 -15.25
N LYS A 575 2.17 -9.40 -15.39
CA LYS A 575 0.96 -10.14 -15.79
C LYS A 575 1.13 -10.78 -17.17
N ALA A 576 1.72 -10.05 -18.11
CA ALA A 576 2.00 -10.55 -19.46
C ALA A 576 2.95 -11.76 -19.47
N VAL A 577 3.90 -11.86 -18.53
CA VAL A 577 4.73 -13.06 -18.34
C VAL A 577 3.87 -14.29 -18.04
N ALA A 578 2.95 -14.20 -17.07
CA ALA A 578 2.05 -15.31 -16.75
C ALA A 578 1.13 -15.68 -17.92
N GLU A 579 0.65 -14.69 -18.69
CA GLU A 579 -0.14 -14.91 -19.90
C GLU A 579 0.68 -15.62 -21.00
N LYS A 580 1.98 -15.34 -21.14
CA LYS A 580 2.86 -16.09 -22.07
C LYS A 580 3.05 -17.53 -21.62
N VAL A 581 3.20 -17.77 -20.31
CA VAL A 581 3.30 -19.13 -19.75
C VAL A 581 2.05 -19.96 -20.08
N SER A 582 0.85 -19.39 -19.97
CA SER A 582 -0.39 -20.10 -20.35
C SER A 582 -0.50 -20.47 -21.83
N LYS A 583 0.33 -19.90 -22.69
CA LYS A 583 0.35 -20.18 -24.13
C LYS A 583 1.48 -21.13 -24.53
N SER A 584 2.29 -21.58 -23.57
CA SER A 584 3.42 -22.49 -23.82
C SER A 584 2.98 -23.88 -24.30
N VAL A 585 1.78 -24.33 -23.90
CA VAL A 585 1.18 -25.57 -24.38
C VAL A 585 -0.30 -25.33 -24.73
N PRO A 586 -0.77 -25.76 -25.91
CA PRO A 586 -2.19 -25.70 -26.24
C PRO A 586 -3.05 -26.45 -25.21
N GLY A 587 -4.16 -25.82 -24.80
CA GLY A 587 -5.10 -26.39 -23.82
C GLY A 587 -4.73 -26.15 -22.36
N LEU A 588 -3.88 -25.17 -22.05
CA LEU A 588 -3.73 -24.63 -20.68
C LEU A 588 -4.75 -23.50 -20.46
N ASP A 589 -5.96 -23.88 -20.06
CA ASP A 589 -7.09 -22.96 -19.95
C ASP A 589 -7.19 -22.25 -18.59
N ILE A 590 -6.95 -22.95 -17.48
CA ILE A 590 -6.93 -22.38 -16.13
C ILE A 590 -5.64 -22.82 -15.46
N ILE A 591 -4.72 -21.86 -15.25
CA ILE A 591 -3.44 -22.16 -14.62
C ILE A 591 -3.09 -21.18 -13.52
N GLY A 592 -2.37 -21.67 -12.51
CA GLY A 592 -1.65 -20.82 -11.56
C GLY A 592 -0.17 -20.83 -11.89
N VAL A 593 0.39 -19.66 -12.18
CA VAL A 593 1.82 -19.47 -12.44
C VAL A 593 2.46 -18.88 -11.18
N ASP A 594 3.42 -19.57 -10.60
CA ASP A 594 4.18 -19.08 -9.44
C ASP A 594 5.45 -18.38 -9.96
N ILE A 595 5.57 -17.09 -9.64
CA ILE A 595 6.67 -16.21 -10.08
C ILE A 595 7.37 -15.66 -8.85
N LEU A 596 8.70 -15.73 -8.80
CA LEU A 596 9.51 -14.98 -7.84
C LEU A 596 9.85 -13.61 -8.42
N SER A 597 9.72 -12.56 -7.63
CA SER A 597 10.11 -11.20 -8.03
C SER A 597 10.79 -10.45 -6.89
N LYS A 598 11.77 -9.61 -7.22
CA LYS A 598 12.36 -8.64 -6.28
C LYS A 598 11.39 -7.49 -6.01
N ASP A 599 10.74 -6.98 -7.05
CA ASP A 599 9.69 -5.96 -6.95
C ASP A 599 8.60 -6.16 -8.01
N TYR A 600 7.39 -6.50 -7.57
CA TYR A 600 6.23 -6.71 -8.45
C TYR A 600 5.67 -5.43 -9.08
N THR A 601 6.00 -4.26 -8.55
CA THR A 601 5.55 -2.96 -9.07
C THR A 601 6.40 -2.47 -10.24
N GLN A 602 7.57 -3.09 -10.45
CA GLN A 602 8.48 -2.78 -11.53
C GLN A 602 8.23 -3.64 -12.77
N ALA A 603 8.74 -3.17 -13.91
CA ALA A 603 8.67 -3.90 -15.15
C ALA A 603 9.39 -5.26 -15.08
N ALA A 604 8.98 -6.17 -15.96
CA ALA A 604 9.58 -7.48 -16.10
C ALA A 604 10.95 -7.33 -16.77
N SER A 605 12.02 -7.76 -16.10
CA SER A 605 13.40 -7.76 -16.59
C SER A 605 14.13 -9.02 -16.11
N GLU A 606 15.29 -9.30 -16.71
CA GLU A 606 16.18 -10.42 -16.33
C GLU A 606 16.51 -10.45 -14.84
N ASP A 607 16.76 -9.28 -14.25
CA ASP A 607 17.13 -9.19 -12.83
C ASP A 607 15.95 -9.12 -11.85
N ASN A 608 14.73 -8.87 -12.33
CA ASN A 608 13.57 -8.64 -11.47
C ASN A 608 12.78 -9.92 -11.17
N TYR A 609 12.67 -10.87 -12.11
CA TYR A 609 11.81 -12.03 -11.94
C TYR A 609 12.32 -13.33 -12.55
N ILE A 610 11.83 -14.45 -12.00
CA ILE A 610 11.87 -15.77 -12.61
C ILE A 610 10.53 -16.50 -12.46
N VAL A 611 10.14 -17.29 -13.47
CA VAL A 611 9.02 -18.24 -13.39
C VAL A 611 9.51 -19.50 -12.70
N VAL A 612 8.84 -19.90 -11.61
CA VAL A 612 9.23 -21.06 -10.80
C VAL A 612 8.51 -22.33 -11.24
N GLU A 613 7.19 -22.27 -11.33
CA GLU A 613 6.34 -23.39 -11.75
C GLU A 613 4.98 -22.88 -12.27
N ALA A 614 4.25 -23.74 -12.96
CA ALA A 614 2.84 -23.52 -13.27
C ALA A 614 2.03 -24.80 -13.00
N ASN A 615 0.76 -24.64 -12.63
CA ASN A 615 -0.12 -25.74 -12.23
C ASN A 615 -1.48 -25.61 -12.93
N THR A 616 -2.01 -26.70 -13.50
CA THR A 616 -3.34 -26.77 -14.16
C THR A 616 -4.53 -26.81 -13.21
N ARG A 617 -4.28 -27.04 -11.91
CA ARG A 617 -5.31 -27.03 -10.86
C ARG A 617 -4.95 -26.03 -9.76
N PRO A 618 -4.97 -24.72 -10.06
CA PRO A 618 -4.64 -23.71 -9.07
C PRO A 618 -5.68 -23.68 -7.94
N GLY A 619 -5.19 -23.55 -6.71
CA GLY A 619 -6.05 -23.27 -5.57
C GLY A 619 -6.52 -21.81 -5.59
N ILE A 620 -7.84 -21.59 -5.61
CA ILE A 620 -8.43 -20.24 -5.75
C ILE A 620 -8.78 -19.57 -4.42
N GLY A 621 -8.82 -20.31 -3.31
CA GLY A 621 -9.26 -19.78 -2.02
C GLY A 621 -8.40 -18.62 -1.49
N GLY A 622 -7.11 -18.57 -1.85
CA GLY A 622 -6.22 -17.46 -1.48
C GLY A 622 -6.51 -16.15 -2.23
N HIS A 623 -7.14 -16.23 -3.41
CA HIS A 623 -7.60 -15.07 -4.19
C HIS A 623 -8.98 -14.59 -3.75
N ILE A 624 -9.88 -15.53 -3.40
CA ILE A 624 -11.25 -15.20 -2.97
C ILE A 624 -11.27 -14.70 -1.53
N TYR A 625 -10.47 -15.30 -0.64
CA TYR A 625 -10.40 -14.95 0.77
C TYR A 625 -8.96 -14.67 1.20
N PRO A 626 -8.31 -13.63 0.64
CA PRO A 626 -6.94 -13.32 1.01
C PRO A 626 -6.84 -12.91 2.48
N SER A 627 -5.70 -13.18 3.12
CA SER A 627 -5.42 -12.69 4.47
C SER A 627 -5.31 -11.16 4.51
N TYR A 628 -4.79 -10.56 3.45
CA TYR A 628 -4.59 -9.11 3.31
C TYR A 628 -4.97 -8.65 1.89
N GLY A 629 -5.34 -7.39 1.73
CA GLY A 629 -5.73 -6.85 0.41
C GLY A 629 -7.15 -7.25 -0.02
N LYS A 630 -7.45 -7.07 -1.30
CA LYS A 630 -8.83 -7.12 -1.82
C LYS A 630 -9.27 -8.56 -2.18
N PRO A 631 -10.43 -9.04 -1.70
CA PRO A 631 -11.07 -10.26 -2.21
C PRO A 631 -11.38 -10.16 -3.71
N ILE A 632 -11.04 -11.20 -4.49
CA ILE A 632 -11.39 -11.29 -5.92
C ILE A 632 -12.19 -12.56 -6.18
N ASN A 633 -13.39 -12.42 -6.73
CA ASN A 633 -14.24 -13.56 -7.12
C ASN A 633 -13.72 -14.25 -8.38
N VAL A 634 -12.59 -14.94 -8.29
CA VAL A 634 -11.97 -15.61 -9.44
C VAL A 634 -12.79 -16.77 -9.99
N ALA A 635 -13.76 -17.30 -9.24
CA ALA A 635 -14.67 -18.34 -9.70
C ALA A 635 -15.60 -17.84 -10.81
N GLU A 636 -16.02 -16.57 -10.76
CA GLU A 636 -16.82 -15.92 -11.79
C GLU A 636 -16.09 -15.90 -13.14
N TYR A 637 -14.80 -15.50 -13.13
CA TYR A 637 -13.97 -15.50 -14.33
C TYR A 637 -13.85 -16.89 -14.98
N ILE A 638 -13.72 -17.93 -14.14
CA ILE A 638 -13.67 -19.33 -14.62
C ILE A 638 -15.02 -19.74 -15.21
N ALA A 639 -16.12 -19.47 -14.52
CA ALA A 639 -17.46 -19.83 -14.98
C ALA A 639 -17.78 -19.16 -16.33
N HIS A 640 -17.46 -17.87 -16.47
CA HIS A 640 -17.60 -17.15 -17.73
C HIS A 640 -16.68 -17.68 -18.85
N SER A 641 -15.47 -18.16 -18.52
CA SER A 641 -14.58 -18.80 -19.50
C SER A 641 -15.23 -20.05 -20.10
N ILE A 642 -15.76 -20.93 -19.24
CA ILE A 642 -16.42 -22.17 -19.66
C ILE A 642 -17.72 -21.89 -20.41
N TYR A 643 -18.51 -20.90 -19.96
CA TYR A 643 -19.68 -20.41 -20.68
C TYR A 643 -19.34 -20.02 -22.13
N ARG A 644 -18.27 -19.23 -22.32
CA ARG A 644 -17.81 -18.85 -23.67
C ARG A 644 -17.36 -20.06 -24.49
N LYS A 645 -16.64 -21.03 -23.89
CA LYS A 645 -16.15 -22.22 -24.60
C LYS A 645 -17.29 -23.11 -25.08
N LEU A 646 -18.34 -23.31 -24.28
CA LEU A 646 -19.48 -24.14 -24.67
C LEU A 646 -20.38 -23.46 -25.72
N ASN A 647 -20.48 -22.12 -25.71
CA ASN A 647 -21.28 -21.38 -26.69
C ASN A 647 -20.57 -21.07 -28.02
N LYS A 648 -19.24 -21.24 -28.10
CA LYS A 648 -18.46 -21.04 -29.34
C LYS A 648 -18.47 -22.24 -30.31
N GLY A 649 -19.13 -23.34 -29.94
CA GLY A 649 -19.17 -24.57 -30.72
C GLY A 649 -20.49 -24.85 -31.42
#